data_AF-A0AAU7UU76-F1
#
_entry.id   AF-A0AAU7UU76-F1
#
_cell.length_a   1.000
_cell.length_b   1.000
_cell.length_c   1.000
_cell.angle_alpha   90.00
_cell.angle_beta   90.00
_cell.angle_gamma   90.00
#
_symmetry.space_group_name_H-M   'P 1'
#
loop_
_entity.id
_entity.type
_entity.pdbx_description
1 polymer ?
#
loop_
_entity_poly.entity_id
_entity_poly.type
_entity_poly.pdbx_seq_one_letter_code
_entity_poly.pdbx_strand_id
1 'polypeptide(L)'
;MAAEWDYEKNEELTPEAVVAGSNKKAYWKCLAHGHRWSAKISERTRGGTGCPVCSNNVVLPGFNDFQSQFPHLVQEWDFEANLEKLDLRPDQITPGSNKAVYWKCRNHGHQWKTQVNKRTQNGSGCPFCSGRRVLAGFNDLESRRPGIAAEWDRENNKDLRPDQVTVSSNHKVHWKGSCGHSWRAIIATRTNGNDGCPVCQNQQILPGYNDLKTHYPVVAAEWDYEENNGRGPEQFSPGSSEMIHWKCQKAGHQWETVIVSRTHGGTGCPYCSGRLALRGVNDLATTRPDLVAEWDFEENKGRTPAEVAAGSDFEADWVCPNGHKYKMKVQWRTRAVRPLGCHCQGRYWNARRLEGFVADLAMYTDSMTPAMLYAVCQQAGVLTSSKADVIGKVLTDPTRLKDLVAEPDTGTPEGEGSDALPENDVTPSDAEDELDALDPEGHLPTAAEVIDAASGSADLPAADQRSDSSVLPELRVEDILSMGKKFFANADEDTVDFLSAAAAAQIWKIAYRLDADTVTVEERSRLVAELDKTRTPCADQYSELIRVRFRTEYDQALELVPPAGWSFIPPGATETVQPNLMQRHVAVQVLNRRRVGNWSGTGAGKTVSAILAAGLLDAGTDGGLVLVVCPNNVVSGWVNSVENCFPHAQVAQRTLTPTWANEQGPRWLIVNYDRLPGNQGTLKQLIADHRIDMLVVDEVHYVKEREKVNPSQRRTVLAGVAVEAARSNPHLAVLAMSATPVVNDLHEARSLLELVEGMQLDDLGTARSVPNAMRIHQYLTRVGSRWLPSYSAQLDATTVSLDVTHRIDDIIALGRSPVPSALDQLLVEDKLDVIVDHCSTTGKTLIYTQFVTGIIEQITGTLEAAGFRVGLFTGQDKSGYARFIGRWPNGDRIPDDEQVDVLIGSEAISTGVDGLQHVCDTLIFATLPWTHANYQQIVGRIHRQGQAARTVKVVIPTTYADVPTADGTERWSWCGQRWARVEMKESLADCAVDGVVPKGVLVSPTEAARASLEWLRRLRNNQIQTASRRPLDQLLGADVDRMTPTAKFRRFSELSTVHGAWATTSSVVTHTRLTEDPAEWHRYHALYREARKKWEVVPAYEFARWLNERKRPCVVADMGCGEMLLAERVTADHTILPFDHVAFDARVTACDIADLPLDDASVDIAVLSLALMGKNHPDYLREAHRILPVDGHLWLCEPTSSVGSDVGRLRAVVASYGFELFRVQTRGQFTFVRALKSDSDPQGAGLPVKLTGHES
;
A
#
# COMPACT_ATOMS: atom_id res chain seq x y z
N MET A 1 26.35 48.86 -65.41
CA MET A 1 25.33 49.91 -65.70
C MET A 1 24.83 49.86 -67.14
N ALA A 2 25.68 49.70 -68.17
CA ALA A 2 25.19 49.51 -69.54
C ALA A 2 24.23 48.31 -69.68
N ALA A 3 24.46 47.23 -68.94
CA ALA A 3 23.55 46.08 -68.87
C ALA A 3 22.15 46.39 -68.29
N GLU A 4 22.00 47.49 -67.55
CA GLU A 4 20.70 47.95 -67.03
C GLU A 4 20.04 48.98 -67.97
N TRP A 5 20.58 49.24 -69.16
CA TRP A 5 19.98 50.17 -70.13
C TRP A 5 18.75 49.54 -70.79
N ASP A 6 17.61 50.24 -70.82
CA ASP A 6 16.43 49.76 -71.53
C ASP A 6 16.50 50.19 -73.01
N TYR A 7 17.12 49.35 -73.83
CA TYR A 7 17.29 49.61 -75.26
C TYR A 7 15.96 49.75 -76.02
N GLU A 8 14.88 49.12 -75.54
CA GLU A 8 13.56 49.23 -76.19
C GLU A 8 12.94 50.62 -75.96
N LYS A 9 13.11 51.21 -74.77
CA LYS A 9 12.50 52.50 -74.40
C LYS A 9 13.36 53.72 -74.68
N ASN A 10 14.65 53.55 -74.89
CA ASN A 10 15.55 54.67 -75.17
C ASN A 10 15.75 54.94 -76.66
N GLU A 11 15.27 54.06 -77.54
CA GLU A 11 15.26 54.20 -79.00
C GLU A 11 16.56 54.79 -79.57
N GLU A 12 16.59 56.09 -79.85
CA GLU A 12 17.74 56.80 -80.46
C GLU A 12 18.88 57.13 -79.48
N LEU A 13 18.68 56.96 -78.17
CA LEU A 13 19.66 57.27 -77.14
C LEU A 13 20.44 56.01 -76.73
N THR A 14 21.66 55.86 -77.25
CA THR A 14 22.53 54.72 -76.90
C THR A 14 23.52 55.07 -75.77
N PRO A 15 24.00 54.08 -74.99
CA PRO A 15 25.00 54.31 -73.94
C PRO A 15 26.29 54.96 -74.44
N GLU A 16 26.67 54.74 -75.69
CA GLU A 16 27.87 55.30 -76.32
C GLU A 16 27.71 56.78 -76.70
N ALA A 17 26.46 57.25 -76.85
CA ALA A 17 26.13 58.62 -77.24
C ALA A 17 26.02 59.59 -76.04
N VAL A 18 26.34 59.15 -74.83
CA VAL A 18 26.18 59.92 -73.59
C VAL A 18 27.36 59.75 -72.64
N VAL A 19 27.69 60.81 -71.89
CA VAL A 19 28.71 60.76 -70.84
C VAL A 19 28.08 60.50 -69.46
N ALA A 20 28.82 59.86 -68.55
CA ALA A 20 28.35 59.55 -67.19
C ALA A 20 27.78 60.78 -66.44
N GLY A 21 28.36 61.97 -66.62
CA GLY A 21 27.86 63.20 -66.00
C GLY A 21 26.57 63.79 -66.59
N SER A 22 25.94 63.16 -67.57
CA SER A 22 24.81 63.73 -68.32
C SER A 22 23.54 63.89 -67.48
N ASN A 23 22.89 65.05 -67.60
CA ASN A 23 21.58 65.31 -66.99
C ASN A 23 20.39 64.82 -67.84
N LYS A 24 20.63 64.19 -68.99
CA LYS A 24 19.57 63.57 -69.80
C LYS A 24 18.95 62.40 -69.02
N LYS A 25 17.63 62.25 -69.10
CA LYS A 25 16.90 61.09 -68.59
C LYS A 25 17.02 59.93 -69.57
N ALA A 26 17.26 58.74 -69.05
CA ALA A 26 17.19 57.49 -69.79
C ALA A 26 16.32 56.50 -69.01
N TYR A 27 15.75 55.53 -69.72
CA TYR A 27 15.07 54.38 -69.14
C TYR A 27 16.08 53.28 -68.80
N TRP A 28 15.87 52.67 -67.64
CA TRP A 28 16.71 51.62 -67.07
C TRP A 28 15.85 50.42 -66.75
N LYS A 29 16.40 49.22 -66.89
CA LYS A 29 15.79 47.94 -66.58
C LYS A 29 16.61 47.20 -65.53
N CYS A 30 15.95 46.80 -64.45
CA CYS A 30 16.60 46.13 -63.33
C CYS A 30 17.01 44.73 -63.78
N LEU A 31 18.28 44.38 -63.62
CA LEU A 31 18.76 43.05 -64.00
C LEU A 31 18.17 41.93 -63.14
N ALA A 32 17.94 42.19 -61.86
CA ALA A 32 17.45 41.16 -60.93
C ALA A 32 15.95 40.84 -61.11
N HIS A 33 15.12 41.86 -61.32
CA HIS A 33 13.65 41.71 -61.28
C HIS A 33 12.94 42.27 -62.53
N GLY A 34 13.67 42.79 -63.51
CA GLY A 34 13.10 43.30 -64.76
C GLY A 34 12.35 44.64 -64.67
N HIS A 35 12.27 45.27 -63.49
CA HIS A 35 11.60 46.56 -63.29
C HIS A 35 12.17 47.65 -64.19
N ARG A 36 11.30 48.41 -64.86
CA ARG A 36 11.70 49.51 -65.75
C ARG A 36 11.42 50.87 -65.11
N TRP A 37 12.38 51.79 -65.11
CA TRP A 37 12.21 53.15 -64.55
C TRP A 37 13.00 54.19 -65.34
N SER A 38 12.64 55.47 -65.22
CA SER A 38 13.37 56.60 -65.82
C SER A 38 14.17 57.35 -64.76
N ALA A 39 15.46 57.60 -65.01
CA ALA A 39 16.34 58.39 -64.14
C ALA A 39 17.39 59.16 -64.96
N LYS A 40 17.97 60.24 -64.40
CA LYS A 40 19.09 60.92 -65.06
C LYS A 40 20.32 60.02 -65.10
N ILE A 41 21.09 60.09 -66.19
CA ILE A 41 22.32 59.29 -66.35
C ILE A 41 23.34 59.63 -65.26
N SER A 42 23.46 60.90 -64.87
CA SER A 42 24.30 61.35 -63.75
C SER A 42 23.89 60.78 -62.39
N GLU A 43 22.58 60.68 -62.11
CA GLU A 43 22.05 60.11 -60.86
C GLU A 43 22.33 58.60 -60.76
N ARG A 44 22.32 57.88 -61.89
CA ARG A 44 22.67 56.46 -61.95
C ARG A 44 24.16 56.21 -61.84
N THR A 45 24.97 56.92 -62.63
CA THR A 45 26.40 56.63 -62.78
C THR A 45 27.28 57.26 -61.69
N ARG A 46 26.94 58.47 -61.21
CA ARG A 46 27.68 59.16 -60.13
C ARG A 46 26.96 59.07 -58.80
N GLY A 47 25.62 59.11 -58.81
CA GLY A 47 24.81 59.06 -57.59
C GLY A 47 24.51 57.65 -57.05
N GLY A 48 24.83 56.59 -57.80
CA GLY A 48 24.65 55.19 -57.35
C GLY A 48 23.19 54.76 -57.13
N THR A 49 22.20 55.55 -57.57
CA THR A 49 20.77 55.34 -57.25
C THR A 49 20.17 54.16 -58.00
N GLY A 50 20.05 52.98 -57.40
CA GLY A 50 19.56 51.75 -58.06
C GLY A 50 18.08 51.78 -58.49
N CYS A 51 17.52 50.61 -58.80
CA CYS A 51 16.10 50.48 -59.11
C CYS A 51 15.24 51.04 -57.96
N PRO A 52 14.33 52.01 -58.21
CA PRO A 52 13.54 52.65 -57.17
C PRO A 52 12.54 51.69 -56.51
N VAL A 53 12.10 50.65 -57.21
CA VAL A 53 11.27 49.57 -56.65
C VAL A 53 12.09 48.68 -55.71
N CYS A 54 13.25 48.18 -56.16
CA CYS A 54 14.11 47.34 -55.32
C CYS A 54 14.65 48.08 -54.08
N SER A 55 14.78 49.40 -54.16
CA SER A 55 15.20 50.26 -53.03
C SER A 55 14.03 50.80 -52.19
N ASN A 56 12.80 50.32 -52.42
CA ASN A 56 11.58 50.70 -51.68
C ASN A 56 11.22 52.20 -51.75
N ASN A 57 11.79 52.94 -52.70
CA ASN A 57 11.49 54.34 -52.97
C ASN A 57 10.22 54.52 -53.81
N VAL A 58 9.82 53.49 -54.58
CA VAL A 58 8.56 53.41 -55.32
C VAL A 58 7.87 52.10 -54.97
N VAL A 59 6.57 52.18 -54.64
CA VAL A 59 5.73 51.01 -54.34
C VAL A 59 5.26 50.38 -55.64
N LEU A 60 5.45 49.07 -55.76
CA LEU A 60 4.92 48.21 -56.81
C LEU A 60 4.00 47.15 -56.15
N PRO A 61 2.67 47.26 -56.34
CA PRO A 61 1.72 46.26 -55.83
C PRO A 61 2.05 44.85 -56.32
N GLY A 62 2.00 43.87 -55.42
CA GLY A 62 2.38 42.48 -55.65
C GLY A 62 3.87 42.20 -55.48
N PHE A 63 4.71 43.21 -55.19
CA PHE A 63 6.15 43.05 -55.03
C PHE A 63 6.67 43.59 -53.71
N ASN A 64 6.77 44.91 -53.53
CA ASN A 64 7.39 45.54 -52.34
C ASN A 64 6.39 46.32 -51.48
N ASP A 65 5.10 46.19 -51.76
CA ASP A 65 4.05 46.77 -50.95
C ASP A 65 3.85 45.99 -49.63
N PHE A 66 3.27 46.66 -48.63
CA PHE A 66 3.06 46.13 -47.30
C PHE A 66 2.08 44.95 -47.30
N GLN A 67 1.04 45.00 -48.15
CA GLN A 67 0.04 43.93 -48.23
C GLN A 67 0.65 42.60 -48.68
N SER A 68 1.50 42.63 -49.70
CA SER A 68 2.14 41.44 -50.25
C SER A 68 3.26 40.91 -49.35
N GLN A 69 4.03 41.80 -48.72
CA GLN A 69 5.20 41.41 -47.91
C GLN A 69 4.84 40.97 -46.48
N PHE A 70 3.77 41.51 -45.88
CA PHE A 70 3.36 41.22 -44.50
C PHE A 70 1.88 40.84 -44.40
N PRO A 71 1.42 39.78 -45.08
CA PRO A 71 -0.01 39.40 -45.11
C PRO A 71 -0.58 39.09 -43.72
N HIS A 72 0.25 38.68 -42.76
CA HIS A 72 -0.16 38.46 -41.38
C HIS A 72 -0.46 39.77 -40.62
N LEU A 73 0.26 40.87 -40.90
CA LEU A 73 0.02 42.17 -40.28
C LEU A 73 -1.10 42.95 -40.96
N VAL A 74 -1.45 42.62 -42.21
CA VAL A 74 -2.63 43.19 -42.88
C VAL A 74 -3.92 42.89 -42.10
N GLN A 75 -3.97 41.76 -41.40
CA GLN A 75 -5.11 41.41 -40.54
C GLN A 75 -5.29 42.37 -39.35
N GLU A 76 -4.23 43.10 -38.99
CA GLU A 76 -4.27 44.12 -37.95
C GLU A 76 -4.35 45.55 -38.51
N TRP A 77 -4.44 45.70 -39.84
CA TRP A 77 -4.62 47.00 -40.48
C TRP A 77 -6.06 47.47 -40.32
N ASP A 78 -6.26 48.69 -39.81
CA ASP A 78 -7.60 49.26 -39.74
C ASP A 78 -8.00 49.85 -41.10
N PHE A 79 -8.65 49.05 -41.93
CA PHE A 79 -9.00 49.42 -43.31
C PHE A 79 -9.90 50.65 -43.37
N GLU A 80 -10.91 50.74 -42.50
CA GLU A 80 -11.85 51.84 -42.47
C GLU A 80 -11.16 53.14 -42.03
N ALA A 81 -10.47 53.12 -40.89
CA ALA A 81 -9.82 54.31 -40.36
C ALA A 81 -8.68 54.82 -41.24
N ASN A 82 -7.92 53.93 -41.88
CA ASN A 82 -6.83 54.34 -42.78
C ASN A 82 -7.33 54.83 -44.13
N LEU A 83 -8.41 54.25 -44.67
CA LEU A 83 -9.01 54.73 -45.90
C LEU A 83 -9.68 56.09 -45.68
N GLU A 84 -10.51 56.22 -44.64
CA GLU A 84 -11.27 57.45 -44.37
C GLU A 84 -10.36 58.61 -43.93
N LYS A 85 -9.43 58.37 -43.00
CA LYS A 85 -8.66 59.45 -42.36
C LYS A 85 -7.34 59.76 -43.05
N LEU A 86 -6.80 58.83 -43.84
CA LEU A 86 -5.46 58.95 -44.44
C LEU A 86 -5.43 58.68 -45.95
N ASP A 87 -6.56 58.31 -46.56
CA ASP A 87 -6.69 57.88 -47.96
C ASP A 87 -5.59 56.90 -48.37
N LEU A 88 -5.41 55.85 -47.56
CA LEU A 88 -4.27 54.93 -47.68
C LEU A 88 -4.69 53.47 -47.60
N ARG A 89 -4.30 52.70 -48.63
CA ARG A 89 -4.44 51.25 -48.68
C ARG A 89 -3.10 50.53 -48.42
N PRO A 90 -3.13 49.29 -47.90
CA PRO A 90 -1.90 48.57 -47.56
C PRO A 90 -1.03 48.18 -48.77
N ASP A 91 -1.59 48.16 -49.98
CA ASP A 91 -0.86 47.94 -51.25
C ASP A 91 -0.17 49.21 -51.79
N GLN A 92 -0.35 50.37 -51.14
CA GLN A 92 0.19 51.67 -51.57
C GLN A 92 1.38 52.15 -50.71
N ILE A 93 1.87 51.33 -49.78
CA ILE A 93 2.92 51.70 -48.83
C ILE A 93 3.93 50.56 -48.68
N THR A 94 5.19 50.87 -48.43
CA THR A 94 6.21 49.84 -48.17
C THR A 94 6.26 49.48 -46.67
N PRO A 95 6.69 48.25 -46.31
CA PRO A 95 6.87 47.83 -44.91
C PRO A 95 7.83 48.71 -44.10
N GLY A 96 8.79 49.36 -44.75
CA GLY A 96 9.78 50.24 -44.11
C GLY A 96 9.31 51.68 -43.86
N SER A 97 8.05 52.01 -44.15
CA SER A 97 7.56 53.39 -44.06
C SER A 97 7.46 53.91 -42.62
N ASN A 98 7.86 55.17 -42.44
CA ASN A 98 7.70 55.93 -41.19
C ASN A 98 6.28 56.52 -41.04
N LYS A 99 5.35 56.29 -41.98
CA LYS A 99 3.99 56.85 -41.90
C LYS A 99 3.22 56.18 -40.77
N ALA A 100 2.62 56.98 -39.89
CA ALA A 100 1.80 56.49 -38.78
C ALA A 100 0.38 56.19 -39.26
N VAL A 101 -0.01 54.92 -39.17
CA VAL A 101 -1.31 54.39 -39.61
C VAL A 101 -2.06 53.80 -38.42
N TYR A 102 -3.36 53.60 -38.58
CA TYR A 102 -4.23 52.98 -37.59
C TYR A 102 -4.16 51.46 -37.69
N TRP A 103 -3.98 50.83 -36.54
CA TRP A 103 -3.96 49.39 -36.37
C TRP A 103 -5.09 49.00 -35.45
N LYS A 104 -5.64 47.82 -35.67
CA LYS A 104 -6.70 47.24 -34.85
C LYS A 104 -6.26 45.84 -34.45
N CYS A 105 -6.15 45.57 -33.16
CA CYS A 105 -5.61 44.28 -32.73
C CYS A 105 -6.66 43.21 -33.00
N ARG A 106 -6.18 42.05 -33.44
CA ARG A 106 -7.07 40.96 -33.85
C ARG A 106 -7.92 40.43 -32.69
N ASN A 107 -7.33 40.29 -31.51
CA ASN A 107 -7.97 39.58 -30.39
C ASN A 107 -8.97 40.45 -29.61
N HIS A 108 -8.71 41.75 -29.48
CA HIS A 108 -9.50 42.64 -28.62
C HIS A 108 -10.09 43.85 -29.36
N GLY A 109 -9.76 44.03 -30.65
CA GLY A 109 -10.27 45.14 -31.45
C GLY A 109 -9.77 46.53 -31.04
N HIS A 110 -8.79 46.63 -30.13
CA HIS A 110 -8.22 47.92 -29.72
C HIS A 110 -7.60 48.62 -30.92
N GLN A 111 -7.99 49.87 -31.13
CA GLN A 111 -7.43 50.70 -32.17
C GLN A 111 -6.26 51.53 -31.61
N TRP A 112 -5.12 51.56 -32.31
CA TRP A 112 -4.02 52.47 -31.99
C TRP A 112 -3.31 52.96 -33.25
N LYS A 113 -2.62 54.10 -33.14
CA LYS A 113 -1.86 54.69 -34.24
C LYS A 113 -0.35 54.51 -34.01
N THR A 114 0.36 53.92 -34.97
CA THR A 114 1.83 53.80 -34.95
C THR A 114 2.41 53.67 -36.36
N GLN A 115 3.72 53.86 -36.49
CA GLN A 115 4.44 53.80 -37.78
C GLN A 115 4.52 52.36 -38.32
N VAL A 116 4.43 52.20 -39.65
CA VAL A 116 4.48 50.86 -40.31
C VAL A 116 5.80 50.14 -39.99
N ASN A 117 6.94 50.84 -40.08
CA ASN A 117 8.24 50.25 -39.75
C ASN A 117 8.37 49.78 -38.29
N LYS A 118 7.69 50.43 -37.34
CA LYS A 118 7.69 49.98 -35.93
C LYS A 118 6.95 48.66 -35.75
N ARG A 119 6.02 48.32 -36.64
CA ARG A 119 5.35 47.01 -36.66
C ARG A 119 6.20 45.95 -37.36
N THR A 120 6.79 46.30 -38.51
CA THR A 120 7.48 45.34 -39.39
C THR A 120 8.93 45.08 -38.98
N GLN A 121 9.64 46.07 -38.42
CA GLN A 121 11.05 45.96 -37.99
C GLN A 121 11.20 45.76 -36.48
N ASN A 122 10.41 46.49 -35.67
CA ASN A 122 10.53 46.45 -34.20
C ASN A 122 9.49 45.53 -33.53
N GLY A 123 8.58 44.91 -34.29
CA GLY A 123 7.56 44.00 -33.76
C GLY A 123 6.62 44.61 -32.72
N SER A 124 6.45 45.94 -32.69
CA SER A 124 5.62 46.58 -31.66
C SER A 124 4.15 46.16 -31.79
N GLY A 125 3.60 45.51 -30.77
CA GLY A 125 2.20 45.08 -30.74
C GLY A 125 1.24 46.15 -30.21
N CYS A 126 0.03 45.71 -29.83
CA CYS A 126 -0.96 46.60 -29.22
C CYS A 126 -0.46 47.17 -27.86
N PRO A 127 -0.44 48.50 -27.67
CA PRO A 127 0.06 49.12 -26.43
C PRO A 127 -0.87 48.89 -25.23
N PHE A 128 -2.15 48.59 -25.47
CA PHE A 128 -3.11 48.26 -24.42
C PHE A 128 -2.97 46.80 -23.97
N CYS A 129 -2.92 45.85 -24.91
CA CYS A 129 -2.71 44.43 -24.56
C CYS A 129 -1.35 44.19 -23.87
N SER A 130 -0.32 44.98 -24.20
CA SER A 130 1.00 44.89 -23.57
C SER A 130 1.14 45.70 -22.28
N GLY A 131 0.05 46.31 -21.78
CA GLY A 131 0.06 47.08 -20.53
C GLY A 131 0.87 48.39 -20.56
N ARG A 132 1.36 48.81 -21.74
CA ARG A 132 2.15 50.04 -21.93
C ARG A 132 1.31 51.31 -21.90
N ARG A 133 0.00 51.20 -22.14
CA ARG A 133 -1.00 52.26 -21.99
C ARG A 133 -2.21 51.73 -21.25
N VAL A 134 -2.71 52.52 -20.31
CA VAL A 134 -3.94 52.21 -19.56
C VAL A 134 -5.16 52.44 -20.46
N LEU A 135 -6.07 51.49 -20.45
CA LEU A 135 -7.41 51.53 -21.02
C LEU A 135 -8.36 51.13 -19.89
N ALA A 136 -9.11 52.12 -19.39
CA ALA A 136 -10.09 51.92 -18.33
C ALA A 136 -11.15 50.89 -18.77
N GLY A 137 -11.48 49.95 -17.89
CA GLY A 137 -12.34 48.82 -18.18
C GLY A 137 -11.64 47.64 -18.85
N PHE A 138 -10.30 47.70 -19.05
CA PHE A 138 -9.55 46.62 -19.71
C PHE A 138 -8.30 46.22 -18.94
N ASN A 139 -7.31 47.12 -18.80
CA ASN A 139 -6.01 46.79 -18.21
C ASN A 139 -5.60 47.68 -17.03
N ASP A 140 -6.52 48.50 -16.53
CA ASP A 140 -6.36 49.26 -15.30
C ASP A 140 -6.48 48.37 -14.04
N LEU A 141 -5.99 48.87 -12.90
CA LEU A 141 -5.95 48.15 -11.64
C LEU A 141 -7.35 47.86 -11.09
N GLU A 142 -8.30 48.79 -11.27
CA GLU A 142 -9.68 48.61 -10.81
C GLU A 142 -10.35 47.43 -11.50
N SER A 143 -10.16 47.32 -12.82
CA SER A 143 -10.73 46.27 -13.64
C SER A 143 -9.98 44.94 -13.52
N ARG A 144 -8.64 44.96 -13.40
CA ARG A 144 -7.83 43.72 -13.36
C ARG A 144 -7.69 43.12 -11.96
N ARG A 145 -7.77 43.91 -10.89
CA ARG A 145 -7.63 43.44 -9.50
C ARG A 145 -8.57 44.21 -8.56
N PRO A 146 -9.90 44.02 -8.68
CA PRO A 146 -10.88 44.77 -7.89
C PRO A 146 -10.71 44.58 -6.38
N GLY A 147 -10.32 43.39 -5.91
CA GLY A 147 -10.06 43.13 -4.49
C GLY A 147 -8.86 43.92 -3.93
N ILE A 148 -7.79 44.09 -4.73
CA ILE A 148 -6.65 44.92 -4.35
C ILE A 148 -7.00 46.40 -4.48
N ALA A 149 -7.74 46.79 -5.51
CA ALA A 149 -8.25 48.15 -5.67
C ALA A 149 -9.17 48.58 -4.51
N ALA A 150 -9.87 47.64 -3.86
CA ALA A 150 -10.67 47.91 -2.66
C ALA A 150 -9.81 48.30 -1.44
N GLU A 151 -8.55 47.85 -1.40
CA GLU A 151 -7.58 48.29 -0.39
C GLU A 151 -6.98 49.67 -0.71
N TRP A 152 -7.40 50.35 -1.77
CA TRP A 152 -6.86 51.65 -2.13
C TRP A 152 -7.28 52.72 -1.13
N ASP A 153 -6.31 53.37 -0.51
CA ASP A 153 -6.58 54.46 0.44
C ASP A 153 -6.89 55.76 -0.32
N ARG A 154 -8.17 55.97 -0.65
CA ARG A 154 -8.64 57.14 -1.43
C ARG A 154 -8.31 58.47 -0.76
N GLU A 155 -8.34 58.53 0.58
CA GLU A 155 -8.05 59.76 1.32
C GLU A 155 -6.57 60.14 1.19
N ASN A 156 -5.67 59.15 1.29
CA ASN A 156 -4.23 59.40 1.24
C ASN A 156 -3.64 59.44 -0.19
N ASN A 157 -4.31 58.86 -1.19
CA ASN A 157 -3.85 58.85 -2.59
C ASN A 157 -4.38 60.01 -3.45
N LYS A 158 -5.26 60.85 -2.92
CA LYS A 158 -5.76 62.08 -3.58
C LYS A 158 -6.36 61.78 -4.97
N ASP A 159 -5.87 62.45 -6.02
CA ASP A 159 -6.44 62.41 -7.37
C ASP A 159 -6.10 61.14 -8.17
N LEU A 160 -5.11 60.35 -7.72
CA LEU A 160 -4.71 59.13 -8.41
C LEU A 160 -5.65 57.99 -8.07
N ARG A 161 -6.35 57.49 -9.09
CA ARG A 161 -7.37 56.45 -8.94
C ARG A 161 -6.92 55.09 -9.52
N PRO A 162 -7.49 53.97 -9.03
CA PRO A 162 -7.19 52.64 -9.55
C PRO A 162 -7.46 52.46 -11.06
N ASP A 163 -8.46 53.13 -11.63
CA ASP A 163 -8.77 53.10 -13.08
C ASP A 163 -7.70 53.75 -13.98
N GLN A 164 -6.72 54.44 -13.38
CA GLN A 164 -5.71 55.23 -14.11
C GLN A 164 -4.32 54.59 -14.14
N VAL A 165 -4.14 53.42 -13.52
CA VAL A 165 -2.85 52.74 -13.37
C VAL A 165 -2.98 51.28 -13.74
N THR A 166 -1.93 50.66 -14.29
CA THR A 166 -1.93 49.22 -14.52
C THR A 166 -1.45 48.46 -13.27
N VAL A 167 -1.75 47.17 -13.20
CA VAL A 167 -1.24 46.26 -12.14
C VAL A 167 0.29 46.19 -12.09
N SER A 168 0.99 46.47 -13.19
CA SER A 168 2.45 46.46 -13.26
C SER A 168 3.08 47.83 -12.98
N SER A 169 2.31 48.78 -12.45
CA SER A 169 2.78 50.14 -12.21
C SER A 169 3.80 50.19 -11.07
N ASN A 170 4.90 50.92 -11.27
CA ASN A 170 5.89 51.17 -10.23
C ASN A 170 5.56 52.38 -9.33
N HIS A 171 4.34 52.93 -9.42
CA HIS A 171 3.89 54.00 -8.53
C HIS A 171 3.72 53.50 -7.09
N LYS A 172 4.17 54.30 -6.11
CA LYS A 172 4.02 54.01 -4.68
C LYS A 172 2.78 54.72 -4.14
N VAL A 173 1.86 53.95 -3.58
CA VAL A 173 0.54 54.42 -3.12
C VAL A 173 0.25 53.93 -1.70
N HIS A 174 -0.73 54.55 -1.06
CA HIS A 174 -1.24 54.16 0.24
C HIS A 174 -2.31 53.08 0.09
N TRP A 175 -2.23 52.07 0.95
CA TRP A 175 -3.16 50.96 1.04
C TRP A 175 -3.80 50.98 2.42
N LYS A 176 -5.06 50.59 2.52
CA LYS A 176 -5.81 50.45 3.76
C LYS A 176 -6.48 49.09 3.75
N GLY A 177 -5.94 48.20 4.57
CA GLY A 177 -6.38 46.81 4.64
C GLY A 177 -7.65 46.68 5.48
N SER A 178 -8.29 45.50 5.40
CA SER A 178 -9.48 45.17 6.18
C SER A 178 -9.27 45.25 7.70
N CYS A 179 -8.03 45.11 8.17
CA CYS A 179 -7.63 45.33 9.56
C CYS A 179 -7.71 46.80 10.02
N GLY A 180 -8.01 47.74 9.11
CA GLY A 180 -8.11 49.17 9.40
C GLY A 180 -6.77 49.92 9.37
N HIS A 181 -5.64 49.21 9.30
CA HIS A 181 -4.31 49.81 9.21
C HIS A 181 -4.01 50.33 7.80
N SER A 182 -3.36 51.51 7.72
CA SER A 182 -2.89 52.11 6.46
C SER A 182 -1.37 51.98 6.31
N TRP A 183 -0.87 51.64 5.12
CA TRP A 183 0.56 51.50 4.82
C TRP A 183 0.91 51.94 3.38
N ARG A 184 2.20 52.08 3.06
CA ARG A 184 2.67 52.54 1.73
C ARG A 184 3.45 51.46 0.99
N ALA A 185 3.01 51.08 -0.21
CA ALA A 185 3.69 50.08 -1.05
C ALA A 185 3.61 50.43 -2.55
N ILE A 186 4.53 49.86 -3.35
CA ILE A 186 4.51 50.00 -4.82
C ILE A 186 3.36 49.14 -5.37
N ILE A 187 2.63 49.63 -6.37
CA ILE A 187 1.49 48.90 -6.94
C ILE A 187 1.93 47.52 -7.44
N ALA A 188 2.97 47.44 -8.27
CA ALA A 188 3.48 46.18 -8.78
C ALA A 188 3.92 45.19 -7.68
N THR A 189 4.52 45.66 -6.56
CA THR A 189 4.90 44.76 -5.47
C THR A 189 3.70 44.32 -4.63
N ARG A 190 2.70 45.19 -4.44
CA ARG A 190 1.45 44.85 -3.75
C ARG A 190 0.58 43.90 -4.58
N THR A 191 0.54 44.05 -5.90
CA THR A 191 -0.32 43.26 -6.79
C THR A 191 0.33 41.97 -7.27
N ASN A 192 1.66 41.91 -7.38
CA ASN A 192 2.40 40.72 -7.85
C ASN A 192 3.22 40.03 -6.74
N GLY A 193 3.25 40.59 -5.53
CA GLY A 193 3.92 40.03 -4.34
C GLY A 193 2.97 39.97 -3.14
N ASN A 194 3.45 39.44 -2.01
CA ASN A 194 2.64 39.20 -0.80
C ASN A 194 2.81 40.30 0.29
N ASP A 195 3.07 41.54 -0.14
CA ASP A 195 3.28 42.71 0.73
C ASP A 195 1.96 43.27 1.27
N GLY A 196 1.39 42.58 2.26
CA GLY A 196 0.18 43.00 2.99
C GLY A 196 0.46 44.00 4.11
N CYS A 197 -0.48 44.13 5.05
CA CYS A 197 -0.35 45.05 6.16
C CYS A 197 0.86 44.70 7.07
N PRO A 198 1.84 45.60 7.26
CA PRO A 198 3.05 45.32 8.04
C PRO A 198 2.78 45.13 9.53
N VAL A 199 1.70 45.69 10.07
CA VAL A 199 1.28 45.47 11.47
C VAL A 199 0.75 44.05 11.65
N CYS A 200 -0.16 43.61 10.77
CA CYS A 200 -0.70 42.24 10.82
C CYS A 200 0.39 41.18 10.54
N GLN A 201 1.41 41.54 9.76
CA GLN A 201 2.56 40.68 9.50
C GLN A 201 3.67 40.80 10.55
N ASN A 202 3.45 41.53 11.66
CA ASN A 202 4.42 41.76 12.74
C ASN A 202 5.76 42.37 12.30
N GLN A 203 5.79 43.03 11.14
CA GLN A 203 6.92 43.83 10.67
C GLN A 203 6.95 45.21 11.32
N GLN A 204 5.82 45.68 11.86
CA GLN A 204 5.69 46.92 12.63
C GLN A 204 4.88 46.69 13.91
N ILE A 205 5.37 47.19 15.05
CA ILE A 205 4.71 47.06 16.35
C ILE A 205 3.68 48.18 16.55
N LEU A 206 2.47 47.78 16.94
CA LEU A 206 1.38 48.63 17.39
C LEU A 206 1.04 48.25 18.85
N PRO A 207 1.41 49.09 19.83
CA PRO A 207 1.08 48.87 21.22
C PRO A 207 -0.43 48.68 21.44
N GLY A 208 -0.80 47.66 22.20
CA GLY A 208 -2.19 47.23 22.42
C GLY A 208 -2.73 46.25 21.37
N TYR A 209 -1.96 45.93 20.33
CA TYR A 209 -2.38 45.00 19.28
C TYR A 209 -1.43 43.82 19.08
N ASN A 210 -0.14 44.03 18.82
CA ASN A 210 0.82 42.97 18.52
C ASN A 210 2.13 43.04 19.34
N ASP A 211 2.12 43.79 20.44
CA ASP A 211 3.26 43.89 21.36
C ASP A 211 3.29 42.75 22.41
N LEU A 212 4.47 42.53 22.99
CA LEU A 212 4.73 41.47 23.97
C LEU A 212 3.86 41.60 25.21
N LYS A 213 3.66 42.81 25.72
CA LYS A 213 2.93 43.05 26.98
C LYS A 213 1.46 42.66 26.85
N THR A 214 0.85 42.98 25.72
CA THR A 214 -0.54 42.64 25.42
C THR A 214 -0.74 41.13 25.28
N HIS A 215 0.15 40.44 24.57
CA HIS A 215 -0.01 38.99 24.29
C HIS A 215 0.51 38.08 25.40
N TYR A 216 1.56 38.49 26.13
CA TYR A 216 2.23 37.67 27.14
C TYR A 216 2.39 38.43 28.47
N PRO A 217 1.29 38.76 29.16
CA PRO A 217 1.33 39.58 30.38
C PRO A 217 2.12 38.93 31.51
N VAL A 218 2.12 37.59 31.61
CA VAL A 218 2.88 36.85 32.63
C VAL A 218 4.38 36.91 32.36
N VAL A 219 4.80 36.82 31.09
CA VAL A 219 6.21 36.94 30.71
C VAL A 219 6.68 38.38 30.89
N ALA A 220 5.85 39.36 30.48
CA ALA A 220 6.12 40.79 30.68
C ALA A 220 6.23 41.17 32.17
N ALA A 221 5.62 40.41 33.10
CA ALA A 221 5.78 40.60 34.53
C ALA A 221 7.18 40.19 35.04
N GLU A 222 7.91 39.36 34.31
CA GLU A 222 9.30 38.98 34.63
C GLU A 222 10.35 39.90 34.00
N TRP A 223 9.93 41.01 33.39
CA TRP A 223 10.81 41.99 32.76
C TRP A 223 11.59 42.79 33.80
N ASP A 224 12.92 42.87 33.66
CA ASP A 224 13.74 43.69 34.56
C ASP A 224 13.85 45.13 34.02
N TYR A 225 12.95 46.02 34.47
CA TYR A 225 12.87 47.38 33.96
C TYR A 225 14.11 48.24 34.26
N GLU A 226 14.81 47.94 35.37
CA GLU A 226 16.01 48.67 35.79
C GLU A 226 17.19 48.35 34.88
N GLU A 227 17.45 47.06 34.65
CA GLU A 227 18.57 46.60 33.81
C GLU A 227 18.33 46.82 32.31
N ASN A 228 17.07 46.86 31.86
CA ASN A 228 16.74 47.10 30.45
C ASN A 228 16.69 48.58 30.04
N ASN A 229 17.23 49.49 30.87
CA ASN A 229 17.42 50.90 30.54
C ASN A 229 16.13 51.61 30.03
N GLY A 230 14.98 51.28 30.60
CA GLY A 230 13.69 51.89 30.23
C GLY A 230 13.05 51.37 28.93
N ARG A 231 13.61 50.33 28.30
CA ARG A 231 12.97 49.61 27.18
C ARG A 231 11.85 48.72 27.73
N GLY A 232 10.61 49.10 27.44
CA GLY A 232 9.42 48.39 27.93
C GLY A 232 8.96 47.25 27.01
N PRO A 233 8.25 46.24 27.53
CA PRO A 233 7.77 45.10 26.74
C PRO A 233 6.79 45.51 25.63
N GLU A 234 6.08 46.63 25.77
CA GLU A 234 5.18 47.15 24.73
C GLU A 234 5.88 47.60 23.42
N GLN A 235 7.22 47.67 23.41
CA GLN A 235 8.01 48.09 22.25
C GLN A 235 8.46 46.90 21.37
N PHE A 236 8.21 45.67 21.79
CA PHE A 236 8.72 44.46 21.14
C PHE A 236 7.57 43.51 20.76
N SER A 237 7.71 42.77 19.66
CA SER A 237 6.82 41.63 19.39
C SER A 237 7.23 40.41 20.24
N PRO A 238 6.29 39.48 20.50
CA PRO A 238 6.61 38.20 21.12
C PRO A 238 7.66 37.37 20.38
N GLY A 239 7.80 37.55 19.07
CA GLY A 239 8.76 36.82 18.23
C GLY A 239 10.15 37.45 18.15
N SER A 240 10.42 38.54 18.87
CA SER A 240 11.66 39.28 18.76
C SER A 240 12.88 38.48 19.25
N SER A 241 13.99 38.58 18.52
CA SER A 241 15.30 38.04 18.91
C SER A 241 16.12 38.99 19.78
N GLU A 242 15.53 40.08 20.27
CA GLU A 242 16.21 41.05 21.15
C GLU A 242 16.57 40.41 22.49
N MET A 243 17.80 40.63 22.93
CA MET A 243 18.31 40.22 24.24
C MET A 243 17.81 41.18 25.32
N ILE A 244 17.22 40.61 26.38
CA ILE A 244 16.56 41.34 27.46
C ILE A 244 16.95 40.71 28.80
N HIS A 245 17.07 41.54 29.83
CA HIS A 245 17.24 41.11 31.22
C HIS A 245 15.89 40.75 31.86
N TRP A 246 15.85 39.60 32.51
CA TRP A 246 14.67 39.03 33.16
C TRP A 246 14.94 38.82 34.64
N LYS A 247 13.89 38.94 35.45
CA LYS A 247 13.93 38.76 36.89
C LYS A 247 12.85 37.79 37.35
N CYS A 248 13.26 36.72 38.01
CA CYS A 248 12.39 35.61 38.37
C CYS A 248 11.47 36.04 39.50
N GLN A 249 10.16 35.92 39.30
CA GLN A 249 9.17 36.27 40.32
C GLN A 249 9.21 35.34 41.54
N LYS A 250 9.62 34.07 41.35
CA LYS A 250 9.61 33.06 42.43
C LYS A 250 10.79 33.18 43.41
N ALA A 251 11.99 33.45 42.89
CA ALA A 251 13.23 33.37 43.66
C ALA A 251 14.16 34.59 43.47
N GLY A 252 13.75 35.59 42.68
CA GLY A 252 14.51 36.81 42.47
C GLY A 252 15.75 36.68 41.57
N HIS A 253 16.02 35.50 41.01
CA HIS A 253 17.16 35.29 40.11
C HIS A 253 17.08 36.20 38.88
N GLN A 254 18.20 36.80 38.51
CA GLN A 254 18.33 37.62 37.30
C GLN A 254 19.09 36.85 36.23
N TRP A 255 18.64 36.96 34.97
CA TRP A 255 19.32 36.39 33.82
C TRP A 255 18.98 37.13 32.54
N GLU A 256 19.83 36.98 31.51
CA GLU A 256 19.63 37.60 30.21
C GLU A 256 19.30 36.54 29.15
N THR A 257 18.29 36.78 28.31
CA THR A 257 17.99 35.92 27.15
C THR A 257 17.10 36.64 26.14
N VAL A 258 16.97 36.07 24.93
CA VAL A 258 16.13 36.63 23.87
C VAL A 258 14.63 36.49 24.17
N ILE A 259 13.84 37.48 23.75
CA ILE A 259 12.38 37.52 23.98
C ILE A 259 11.67 36.27 23.43
N VAL A 260 11.96 35.86 22.19
CA VAL A 260 11.33 34.71 21.54
C VAL A 260 11.50 33.39 22.32
N SER A 261 12.61 33.24 23.06
CA SER A 261 12.88 32.06 23.89
C SER A 261 11.99 32.01 25.13
N ARG A 262 11.57 33.16 25.65
CA ARG A 262 10.66 33.26 26.80
C ARG A 262 9.19 33.08 26.41
N THR A 263 8.82 33.52 25.22
CA THR A 263 7.44 33.46 24.72
C THR A 263 7.16 32.13 24.03
N HIS A 264 7.68 31.91 22.82
CA HIS A 264 7.44 30.74 22.00
C HIS A 264 8.28 29.54 22.44
N GLY A 265 9.50 29.79 22.95
CA GLY A 265 10.37 28.75 23.47
C GLY A 265 10.01 28.24 24.87
N GLY A 266 9.12 28.93 25.60
CA GLY A 266 8.67 28.55 26.94
C GLY A 266 9.79 28.44 27.99
N THR A 267 10.97 29.03 27.74
CA THR A 267 12.10 28.91 28.68
C THR A 267 11.89 29.85 29.87
N GLY A 268 12.01 29.31 31.08
CA GLY A 268 11.92 30.05 32.34
C GLY A 268 13.30 30.38 32.93
N CYS A 269 13.33 30.74 34.21
CA CYS A 269 14.55 31.02 34.94
C CYS A 269 15.56 29.83 34.86
N PRO A 270 16.78 30.03 34.33
CA PRO A 270 17.75 28.95 34.10
C PRO A 270 18.26 28.30 35.39
N TYR A 271 18.23 29.02 36.50
CA TYR A 271 18.57 28.48 37.83
C TYR A 271 17.47 27.55 38.36
N CYS A 272 16.20 27.99 38.31
CA CYS A 272 15.06 27.16 38.72
C CYS A 272 14.84 25.95 37.81
N SER A 273 15.19 26.05 36.53
CA SER A 273 15.12 24.94 35.58
C SER A 273 16.36 24.03 35.58
N GLY A 274 17.32 24.27 36.48
CA GLY A 274 18.53 23.43 36.63
C GLY A 274 19.53 23.50 35.48
N ARG A 275 19.49 24.55 34.64
CA ARG A 275 20.46 24.79 33.56
C ARG A 275 21.75 25.44 34.08
N LEU A 276 21.66 26.25 35.14
CA LEU A 276 22.81 26.86 35.84
C LEU A 276 22.95 26.28 37.25
N ALA A 277 24.20 26.03 37.65
CA ALA A 277 24.56 25.34 38.90
C ALA A 277 24.56 26.30 40.10
N LEU A 278 24.03 25.81 41.21
CA LEU A 278 24.00 26.46 42.51
C LEU A 278 24.45 25.40 43.51
N ARG A 279 25.66 25.61 44.05
CA ARG A 279 26.37 24.64 44.88
C ARG A 279 25.57 24.29 46.14
N GLY A 280 25.41 23.00 46.39
CA GLY A 280 24.61 22.45 47.48
C GLY A 280 23.09 22.40 47.21
N VAL A 281 22.64 22.77 46.02
CA VAL A 281 21.21 22.81 45.68
C VAL A 281 20.89 21.99 44.43
N ASN A 282 21.51 22.29 43.29
CA ASN A 282 21.20 21.65 42.01
C ASN A 282 22.45 21.21 41.21
N ASP A 283 23.63 21.22 41.84
CA ASP A 283 24.86 20.70 41.25
C ASP A 283 24.85 19.17 41.14
N LEU A 284 25.69 18.66 40.23
CA LEU A 284 25.77 17.25 39.86
C LEU A 284 26.28 16.40 41.02
N ALA A 285 27.24 16.90 41.81
CA ALA A 285 27.74 16.19 42.99
C ALA A 285 26.63 15.96 44.02
N THR A 286 25.77 16.95 44.23
CA THR A 286 24.66 16.87 45.20
C THR A 286 23.50 16.01 44.68
N THR A 287 23.16 16.13 43.41
CA THR A 287 21.95 15.51 42.84
C THR A 287 22.17 14.12 42.25
N ARG A 288 23.39 13.78 41.79
CA ARG A 288 23.75 12.49 41.16
C ARG A 288 25.13 12.00 41.61
N PRO A 289 25.28 11.59 42.88
CA PRO A 289 26.54 11.09 43.42
C PRO A 289 27.03 9.81 42.73
N ASP A 290 26.12 9.03 42.13
CA ASP A 290 26.44 7.84 41.34
C ASP A 290 27.30 8.16 40.11
N LEU A 291 27.09 9.32 39.49
CA LEU A 291 27.84 9.75 38.31
C LEU A 291 29.20 10.37 38.63
N VAL A 292 29.42 10.76 39.89
CA VAL A 292 30.71 11.31 40.34
C VAL A 292 31.82 10.27 40.22
N ALA A 293 31.50 8.99 40.42
CA ALA A 293 32.45 7.89 40.27
C ALA A 293 32.90 7.64 38.83
N GLU A 294 32.13 8.10 37.84
CA GLU A 294 32.46 7.99 36.42
C GLU A 294 33.10 9.27 35.86
N TRP A 295 33.32 10.30 36.66
CA TRP A 295 33.90 11.58 36.21
C TRP A 295 35.42 11.45 36.03
N ASP A 296 35.95 11.80 34.85
CA ASP A 296 37.40 11.83 34.63
C ASP A 296 37.98 13.14 35.20
N PHE A 297 38.50 13.10 36.43
CA PHE A 297 39.02 14.29 37.12
C PHE A 297 40.29 14.86 36.47
N GLU A 298 41.05 14.05 35.73
CA GLU A 298 42.29 14.49 35.07
C GLU A 298 41.98 15.23 33.77
N GLU A 299 41.13 14.63 32.91
CA GLU A 299 40.79 15.20 31.59
C GLU A 299 39.85 16.41 31.68
N ASN A 300 39.02 16.50 32.72
CA ASN A 300 38.13 17.66 32.93
C ASN A 300 38.84 18.91 33.51
N LYS A 301 40.19 18.94 33.53
CA LYS A 301 41.03 20.14 33.78
C LYS A 301 40.63 20.95 35.02
N GLY A 302 40.31 20.27 36.11
CA GLY A 302 40.02 20.90 37.41
C GLY A 302 38.59 21.40 37.61
N ARG A 303 37.67 21.23 36.65
CA ARG A 303 36.23 21.42 36.92
C ARG A 303 35.69 20.26 37.74
N THR A 304 34.94 20.58 38.78
CA THR A 304 34.37 19.57 39.68
C THR A 304 32.88 19.34 39.42
N PRO A 305 32.35 18.14 39.70
CA PRO A 305 30.90 17.88 39.67
C PRO A 305 30.07 18.82 40.56
N ALA A 306 30.66 19.48 41.56
CA ALA A 306 29.98 20.44 42.42
C ALA A 306 29.80 21.83 41.77
N GLU A 307 30.42 22.08 40.62
CA GLU A 307 30.37 23.35 39.88
C GLU A 307 29.50 23.23 38.61
N VAL A 308 28.94 22.04 38.34
CA VAL A 308 28.17 21.75 37.13
C VAL A 308 26.77 21.28 37.53
N ALA A 309 25.71 21.86 36.96
CA ALA A 309 24.34 21.45 37.26
C ALA A 309 24.04 20.09 36.63
N ALA A 310 23.21 19.26 37.28
CA ALA A 310 22.80 17.99 36.69
C ALA A 310 22.10 18.17 35.33
N GLY A 311 21.39 19.27 35.11
CA GLY A 311 20.76 19.60 33.82
C GLY A 311 21.65 20.35 32.83
N SER A 312 22.97 20.41 33.05
CA SER A 312 23.90 21.21 32.25
C SER A 312 24.25 20.60 30.90
N ASP A 313 24.37 21.45 29.88
CA ASP A 313 24.92 21.13 28.56
C ASP A 313 26.45 20.95 28.54
N PHE A 314 27.13 21.13 29.68
CA PHE A 314 28.58 20.96 29.79
C PHE A 314 28.99 19.55 29.34
N GLU A 315 29.87 19.48 28.35
CA GLU A 315 30.46 18.23 27.86
C GLU A 315 31.63 17.86 28.76
N ALA A 316 31.47 16.77 29.51
CA ALA A 316 32.47 16.25 30.42
C ALA A 316 33.11 14.99 29.85
N ASP A 317 34.35 14.75 30.23
CA ASP A 317 35.04 13.48 30.06
C ASP A 317 34.62 12.48 31.16
N TRP A 318 34.28 11.26 30.75
CA TRP A 318 33.79 10.20 31.61
C TRP A 318 34.62 8.93 31.45
N VAL A 319 34.76 8.15 32.52
CA VAL A 319 35.33 6.80 32.50
C VAL A 319 34.25 5.83 32.98
N CYS A 320 33.86 4.88 32.13
CA CYS A 320 32.86 3.88 32.52
C CYS A 320 33.47 2.79 33.41
N PRO A 321 32.65 1.97 34.10
CA PRO A 321 33.15 0.86 34.93
C PRO A 321 34.01 -0.18 34.20
N ASN A 322 33.87 -0.28 32.86
CA ASN A 322 34.69 -1.15 32.01
C ASN A 322 35.99 -0.47 31.52
N GLY A 323 36.33 0.72 32.04
CA GLY A 323 37.58 1.43 31.75
C GLY A 323 37.60 2.26 30.46
N HIS A 324 36.49 2.32 29.71
CA HIS A 324 36.44 3.14 28.49
C HIS A 324 36.25 4.62 28.81
N LYS A 325 37.07 5.45 28.18
CA LYS A 325 36.97 6.91 28.24
C LYS A 325 36.05 7.44 27.13
N TYR A 326 35.17 8.37 27.45
CA TYR A 326 34.23 8.96 26.48
C TYR A 326 33.78 10.36 26.90
N LYS A 327 33.46 11.21 25.93
CA LYS A 327 32.94 12.56 26.16
C LYS A 327 31.44 12.60 26.01
N MET A 328 30.76 13.29 26.94
CA MET A 328 29.33 13.51 26.83
C MET A 328 28.82 14.66 27.70
N LYS A 329 27.74 15.29 27.25
CA LYS A 329 27.01 16.31 28.02
C LYS A 329 26.43 15.74 29.31
N VAL A 330 26.61 16.48 30.42
CA VAL A 330 26.12 16.11 31.76
C VAL A 330 24.62 15.86 31.77
N GLN A 331 23.81 16.73 31.15
CA GLN A 331 22.35 16.57 31.07
C GLN A 331 21.91 15.25 30.41
N TRP A 332 22.72 14.67 29.53
CA TRP A 332 22.41 13.40 28.86
C TRP A 332 22.72 12.20 29.77
N ARG A 333 23.65 12.34 30.72
CA ARG A 333 23.87 11.35 31.78
C ARG A 333 22.77 11.39 32.85
N THR A 334 22.09 12.53 33.05
CA THR A 334 21.20 12.74 34.20
C THR A 334 19.69 12.60 33.93
N ARG A 335 19.19 12.90 32.72
CA ARG A 335 17.75 13.02 32.35
C ARG A 335 16.94 11.71 32.17
N ALA A 336 17.23 10.65 32.92
CA ALA A 336 16.75 9.28 32.68
C ALA A 336 15.32 9.09 32.09
N VAL A 337 15.27 8.53 30.86
CA VAL A 337 14.40 7.40 30.48
C VAL A 337 15.24 6.26 29.85
N ARG A 338 16.42 6.55 29.29
CA ARG A 338 17.52 5.59 29.08
C ARG A 338 18.85 6.33 29.27
N PRO A 339 19.78 5.90 30.14
CA PRO A 339 21.07 6.57 30.25
C PRO A 339 21.83 6.34 28.93
N LEU A 340 22.07 7.41 28.18
CA LEU A 340 23.17 7.40 27.22
C LEU A 340 24.43 7.28 28.10
N GLY A 341 25.21 6.24 27.87
CA GLY A 341 26.51 5.99 28.49
C GLY A 341 27.55 5.77 27.39
N CYS A 342 28.73 5.24 27.77
CA CYS A 342 29.74 4.73 26.85
C CYS A 342 29.09 3.93 25.70
N HIS A 343 29.70 3.91 24.50
CA HIS A 343 29.17 3.33 23.25
C HIS A 343 28.71 1.86 23.34
N CYS A 344 29.02 1.18 24.45
CA CYS A 344 28.38 -0.07 24.87
C CYS A 344 26.88 0.06 25.23
N GLN A 345 26.26 1.25 25.25
CA GLN A 345 24.89 1.45 25.76
C GLN A 345 23.85 2.21 24.87
N GLY A 346 24.17 2.74 23.67
CA GLY A 346 23.19 3.52 22.86
C GLY A 346 22.78 2.90 21.52
N ARG A 347 21.51 2.43 21.36
CA ARG A 347 20.94 1.65 20.22
C ARG A 347 20.86 2.38 18.86
N TYR A 348 21.80 2.11 17.96
CA TYR A 348 21.70 2.23 16.48
C TYR A 348 22.35 0.99 15.87
N TRP A 349 21.74 0.37 14.85
CA TRP A 349 22.31 -0.81 14.18
C TRP A 349 23.47 -0.38 13.27
N ASN A 350 24.69 -0.78 13.62
CA ASN A 350 25.87 -0.70 12.76
C ASN A 350 26.40 -2.12 12.49
N ALA A 351 27.30 -2.29 11.51
CA ALA A 351 27.81 -3.61 11.11
C ALA A 351 28.27 -4.45 12.32
N ARG A 352 29.09 -3.85 13.19
CA ARG A 352 29.61 -4.51 14.41
C ARG A 352 28.55 -4.90 15.44
N ARG A 353 27.45 -4.14 15.57
CA ARG A 353 26.32 -4.49 16.45
C ARG A 353 25.41 -5.53 15.84
N LEU A 354 25.22 -5.47 14.53
CA LEU A 354 24.48 -6.48 13.79
C LEU A 354 25.22 -7.81 13.86
N GLU A 355 26.55 -7.81 13.67
CA GLU A 355 27.43 -8.98 13.87
C GLU A 355 27.33 -9.51 15.30
N GLY A 356 27.42 -8.65 16.33
CA GLY A 356 27.26 -9.07 17.72
C GLY A 356 25.89 -9.65 18.05
N PHE A 357 24.82 -9.07 17.51
CA PHE A 357 23.45 -9.57 17.68
C PHE A 357 23.19 -10.87 16.91
N VAL A 358 23.72 -10.99 15.69
CA VAL A 358 23.69 -12.20 14.87
C VAL A 358 24.48 -13.31 15.55
N ALA A 359 25.65 -13.01 16.11
CA ALA A 359 26.44 -13.94 16.91
C ALA A 359 25.70 -14.38 18.19
N ASP A 360 25.07 -13.45 18.89
CA ASP A 360 24.22 -13.78 20.04
C ASP A 360 23.02 -14.64 19.64
N LEU A 361 22.37 -14.39 18.49
CA LEU A 361 21.26 -15.21 17.98
C LEU A 361 21.71 -16.59 17.49
N ALA A 362 22.87 -16.67 16.83
CA ALA A 362 23.42 -17.91 16.29
C ALA A 362 23.57 -18.99 17.36
N MET A 363 23.86 -18.59 18.61
CA MET A 363 23.93 -19.49 19.78
C MET A 363 22.61 -20.19 20.11
N TYR A 364 21.46 -19.66 19.68
CA TYR A 364 20.11 -20.18 20.01
C TYR A 364 19.34 -20.69 18.79
N THR A 365 19.98 -20.77 17.62
CA THR A 365 19.36 -21.25 16.38
C THR A 365 18.93 -22.72 16.40
N ASP A 366 19.53 -23.52 17.28
CA ASP A 366 19.15 -24.92 17.49
C ASP A 366 17.91 -25.08 18.40
N SER A 367 17.56 -24.06 19.18
CA SER A 367 16.49 -24.12 20.19
C SER A 367 15.29 -23.20 19.90
N MET A 368 15.45 -22.26 18.96
CA MET A 368 14.41 -21.34 18.53
C MET A 368 13.86 -21.68 17.15
N THR A 369 12.53 -21.61 17.01
CA THR A 369 11.89 -21.68 15.69
C THR A 369 12.14 -20.39 14.89
N PRO A 370 12.04 -20.43 13.54
CA PRO A 370 12.11 -19.23 12.71
C PRO A 370 11.17 -18.11 13.17
N ALA A 371 9.96 -18.44 13.61
CA ALA A 371 9.00 -17.48 14.16
C ALA A 371 9.46 -16.84 15.48
N MET A 372 10.14 -17.59 16.35
CA MET A 372 10.70 -17.05 17.59
C MET A 372 11.87 -16.11 17.30
N LEU A 373 12.76 -16.49 16.37
CA LEU A 373 13.87 -15.63 15.93
C LEU A 373 13.32 -14.36 15.27
N TYR A 374 12.28 -14.48 14.44
CA TYR A 374 11.60 -13.36 13.81
C TYR A 374 11.01 -12.39 14.85
N ALA A 375 10.33 -12.90 15.89
CA ALA A 375 9.77 -12.09 16.96
C ALA A 375 10.85 -11.31 17.73
N VAL A 376 11.99 -11.96 18.03
CA VAL A 376 13.13 -11.29 18.67
C VAL A 376 13.73 -10.22 17.76
N CYS A 377 13.91 -10.48 16.47
CA CYS A 377 14.39 -9.50 15.50
C CYS A 377 13.42 -8.31 15.32
N GLN A 378 12.11 -8.58 15.28
CA GLN A 378 11.07 -7.57 15.19
C GLN A 378 11.13 -6.62 16.39
N GLN A 379 11.19 -7.18 17.59
CA GLN A 379 11.20 -6.43 18.84
C GLN A 379 12.52 -5.67 19.08
N ALA A 380 13.63 -6.20 18.56
CA ALA A 380 14.92 -5.53 18.56
C ALA A 380 14.99 -4.36 17.55
N GLY A 381 13.96 -4.15 16.73
CA GLY A 381 13.91 -3.10 15.70
C GLY A 381 14.89 -3.37 14.55
N VAL A 382 15.27 -4.63 14.35
CA VAL A 382 16.22 -5.06 13.33
C VAL A 382 15.54 -5.11 11.97
N LEU A 383 14.28 -5.55 11.95
CA LEU A 383 13.46 -5.71 10.75
C LEU A 383 12.89 -4.39 10.20
N THR A 384 13.13 -3.27 10.89
CA THR A 384 12.77 -1.92 10.44
C THR A 384 13.97 -1.14 9.91
N SER A 385 15.16 -1.76 9.87
CA SER A 385 16.39 -1.13 9.37
C SER A 385 16.50 -1.25 7.84
N SER A 386 17.35 -0.44 7.21
CA SER A 386 17.68 -0.52 5.79
C SER A 386 18.28 -1.87 5.34
N LYS A 387 18.54 -2.80 6.28
CA LYS A 387 19.04 -4.16 6.04
C LYS A 387 18.00 -5.26 6.31
N ALA A 388 16.72 -4.91 6.42
CA ALA A 388 15.63 -5.85 6.69
C ALA A 388 15.58 -7.04 5.72
N ASP A 389 15.95 -6.85 4.46
CA ASP A 389 15.94 -7.91 3.44
C ASP A 389 17.05 -8.95 3.64
N VAL A 390 18.20 -8.55 4.18
CA VAL A 390 19.32 -9.46 4.50
C VAL A 390 18.93 -10.34 5.68
N ILE A 391 18.39 -9.74 6.74
CA ILE A 391 17.97 -10.46 7.94
C ILE A 391 16.73 -11.33 7.66
N GLY A 392 15.81 -10.86 6.82
CA GLY A 392 14.67 -11.63 6.34
C GLY A 392 15.08 -12.91 5.61
N LYS A 393 16.09 -12.84 4.73
CA LYS A 393 16.66 -14.03 4.04
C LYS A 393 17.37 -14.97 5.00
N VAL A 394 18.11 -14.44 5.98
CA VAL A 394 18.82 -15.24 6.99
C VAL A 394 17.85 -15.95 7.95
N LEU A 395 16.71 -15.36 8.28
CA LEU A 395 15.67 -15.98 9.13
C LEU A 395 14.91 -17.12 8.43
N THR A 396 15.05 -17.32 7.11
CA THR A 396 14.49 -18.49 6.41
C THR A 396 15.28 -19.77 6.65
N ASP A 397 16.53 -19.65 7.09
CA ASP A 397 17.38 -20.78 7.42
C ASP A 397 18.28 -20.42 8.63
N PRO A 398 17.85 -20.76 9.85
CA PRO A 398 18.60 -20.45 11.07
C PRO A 398 20.03 -21.00 11.08
N THR A 399 20.34 -22.04 10.31
CA THR A 399 21.70 -22.60 10.27
C THR A 399 22.71 -21.64 9.63
N ARG A 400 22.27 -20.81 8.68
CA ARG A 400 23.11 -19.79 8.03
C ARG A 400 23.60 -18.69 8.98
N LEU A 401 22.91 -18.48 10.10
CA LEU A 401 23.38 -17.55 11.15
C LEU A 401 24.70 -18.02 11.78
N LYS A 402 24.93 -19.34 11.85
CA LYS A 402 26.18 -19.91 12.38
C LYS A 402 27.32 -19.76 11.37
N ASP A 403 27.02 -19.98 10.10
CA ASP A 403 27.99 -19.84 9.00
C ASP A 403 28.51 -18.40 8.86
N LEU A 404 27.65 -17.41 9.14
CA LEU A 404 28.01 -15.98 9.17
C LEU A 404 28.93 -15.59 10.34
N VAL A 405 29.08 -16.44 11.36
CA VAL A 405 29.81 -16.15 12.61
C VAL A 405 31.10 -16.98 12.71
N ALA A 406 31.27 -18.01 11.89
CA ALA A 406 32.48 -18.82 11.86
C ALA A 406 33.62 -18.07 11.14
N GLU A 407 34.63 -17.61 11.89
CA GLU A 407 35.90 -17.17 11.28
C GLU A 407 36.63 -18.37 10.64
N PRO A 408 37.31 -18.18 9.50
CA PRO A 408 38.12 -19.24 8.91
C PRO A 408 39.28 -19.58 9.85
N ASP A 409 39.32 -20.85 10.25
CA ASP A 409 40.23 -21.46 11.20
C ASP A 409 41.70 -21.05 11.00
N THR A 410 42.25 -20.23 11.90
CA THR A 410 43.67 -19.88 11.94
C THR A 410 44.46 -21.00 12.61
N GLY A 411 45.04 -21.89 11.80
CA GLY A 411 46.17 -22.71 12.23
C GLY A 411 47.40 -21.84 12.48
N THR A 412 47.81 -21.73 13.75
CA THR A 412 49.08 -21.09 14.16
C THR A 412 50.30 -21.71 13.48
N PRO A 413 51.32 -20.90 13.16
CA PRO A 413 52.55 -21.06 13.91
C PRO A 413 53.15 -19.74 14.43
N GLU A 414 53.93 -19.93 15.48
CA GLU A 414 54.59 -18.97 16.36
C GLU A 414 55.69 -18.12 15.68
N GLY A 415 55.95 -16.95 16.27
CA GLY A 415 57.31 -16.43 16.41
C GLY A 415 57.71 -15.19 15.59
N GLU A 416 57.74 -14.06 16.29
CA GLU A 416 58.61 -12.87 16.10
C GLU A 416 58.53 -12.03 14.81
N GLY A 417 58.43 -10.71 15.01
CA GLY A 417 58.95 -9.74 14.03
C GLY A 417 58.01 -8.58 13.74
N SER A 418 58.45 -7.41 14.16
CA SER A 418 58.06 -6.10 13.65
C SER A 418 57.78 -6.08 12.15
N ASP A 419 56.69 -5.44 11.72
CA ASP A 419 56.78 -4.17 11.01
C ASP A 419 55.40 -3.70 10.57
N ALA A 420 55.27 -2.38 10.49
CA ALA A 420 54.07 -1.65 10.10
C ALA A 420 53.42 -2.23 8.84
N LEU A 421 52.10 -2.44 8.89
CA LEU A 421 51.31 -2.68 7.68
C LEU A 421 50.95 -1.34 7.03
N PRO A 422 51.00 -1.24 5.70
CA PRO A 422 50.95 0.01 4.96
C PRO A 422 49.52 0.52 4.77
N GLU A 423 49.40 1.83 4.66
CA GLU A 423 48.22 2.49 4.13
C GLU A 423 48.01 2.14 2.65
N ASN A 424 46.73 1.83 2.35
CA ASN A 424 46.01 1.94 1.08
C ASN A 424 45.85 0.72 0.14
N ASP A 425 44.61 0.69 -0.35
CA ASP A 425 44.02 0.04 -1.53
C ASP A 425 43.71 -1.46 -1.48
N VAL A 426 42.60 -1.77 -0.81
CA VAL A 426 41.61 -2.69 -1.37
C VAL A 426 40.31 -1.91 -1.52
N THR A 427 39.96 -1.59 -2.76
CA THR A 427 38.67 -0.99 -3.10
C THR A 427 37.53 -2.00 -2.84
N PRO A 428 36.36 -1.55 -2.39
CA PRO A 428 35.24 -2.42 -2.04
C PRO A 428 34.46 -2.90 -3.28
N SER A 429 35.13 -3.47 -4.29
CA SER A 429 34.45 -3.97 -5.50
C SER A 429 34.15 -5.47 -5.47
N ASP A 430 34.89 -6.27 -4.73
CA ASP A 430 34.83 -7.74 -4.90
C ASP A 430 33.77 -8.42 -4.02
N ALA A 431 33.06 -7.65 -3.18
CA ALA A 431 31.89 -8.10 -2.44
C ALA A 431 30.56 -7.58 -3.05
N GLU A 432 30.60 -6.73 -4.07
CA GLU A 432 29.39 -6.17 -4.70
C GLU A 432 28.89 -7.02 -5.88
N ASP A 433 29.75 -7.85 -6.50
CA ASP A 433 29.39 -8.62 -7.70
C ASP A 433 28.49 -9.85 -7.44
N GLU A 434 28.46 -10.43 -6.23
CA GLU A 434 27.47 -11.49 -5.87
C GLU A 434 26.15 -10.91 -5.32
N LEU A 435 26.11 -9.61 -5.02
CA LEU A 435 24.94 -8.91 -4.47
C LEU A 435 24.01 -8.37 -5.56
N ASP A 436 24.47 -8.34 -6.81
CA ASP A 436 23.71 -7.85 -7.96
C ASP A 436 22.85 -8.95 -8.65
N ALA A 437 22.97 -10.22 -8.30
CA ALA A 437 22.28 -11.32 -9.01
C ALA A 437 20.77 -11.49 -8.69
N LEU A 438 20.17 -10.65 -7.84
CA LEU A 438 18.73 -10.76 -7.51
C LEU A 438 17.97 -9.54 -8.03
N ASP A 439 17.05 -9.82 -8.96
CA ASP A 439 16.24 -8.84 -9.68
C ASP A 439 15.45 -7.88 -8.76
N PRO A 440 15.75 -6.57 -8.77
CA PRO A 440 15.03 -5.58 -7.97
C PRO A 440 13.60 -5.29 -8.47
N GLU A 441 13.22 -5.75 -9.66
CA GLU A 441 11.92 -5.44 -10.29
C GLU A 441 10.84 -6.52 -10.09
N GLY A 442 11.15 -7.64 -9.43
CA GLY A 442 10.16 -8.70 -9.17
C GLY A 442 9.74 -9.47 -10.43
N HIS A 443 10.64 -9.69 -11.37
CA HIS A 443 10.46 -10.67 -12.42
C HIS A 443 10.38 -12.07 -11.82
N LEU A 444 9.45 -12.86 -12.36
CA LEU A 444 9.36 -14.28 -12.08
C LEU A 444 10.67 -14.95 -12.52
N PRO A 445 11.17 -15.97 -11.79
CA PRO A 445 12.32 -16.75 -12.25
C PRO A 445 12.02 -17.28 -13.65
N THR A 446 12.99 -17.16 -14.53
CA THR A 446 12.83 -17.58 -15.92
C THR A 446 12.62 -19.09 -15.98
N ALA A 447 11.97 -19.56 -17.03
CA ALA A 447 11.70 -20.98 -17.12
C ALA A 447 13.02 -21.80 -17.21
N ALA A 448 14.08 -21.25 -17.81
CA ALA A 448 15.45 -21.78 -17.73
C ALA A 448 16.00 -21.87 -16.30
N GLU A 449 15.85 -20.83 -15.47
CA GLU A 449 16.31 -20.85 -14.06
C GLU A 449 15.56 -21.88 -13.19
N VAL A 450 14.26 -22.06 -13.45
CA VAL A 450 13.42 -23.08 -12.78
C VAL A 450 13.79 -24.50 -13.22
N ILE A 451 14.26 -24.64 -14.46
CA ILE A 451 14.70 -25.93 -14.99
C ILE A 451 16.11 -26.23 -14.55
N ASP A 452 17.05 -25.29 -14.54
CA ASP A 452 18.42 -25.51 -14.06
C ASP A 452 18.45 -25.93 -12.58
N ALA A 453 17.53 -25.38 -11.77
CA ALA A 453 17.27 -25.83 -10.40
C ALA A 453 16.63 -27.24 -10.31
N ALA A 454 15.93 -27.69 -11.36
CA ALA A 454 15.29 -29.01 -11.46
C ALA A 454 16.12 -30.04 -12.27
N SER A 455 17.14 -29.60 -13.02
CA SER A 455 17.94 -30.39 -13.97
C SER A 455 19.44 -30.39 -13.67
N GLY A 456 19.87 -29.81 -12.55
CA GLY A 456 21.25 -29.89 -12.07
C GLY A 456 21.70 -31.33 -11.81
N SER A 457 22.14 -32.01 -12.87
CA SER A 457 22.99 -33.19 -12.81
C SER A 457 24.44 -32.73 -12.59
N ALA A 458 24.77 -32.32 -11.37
CA ALA A 458 26.14 -32.39 -10.91
C ALA A 458 26.34 -33.80 -10.35
N ASP A 459 27.33 -34.53 -10.85
CA ASP A 459 27.63 -35.93 -10.54
C ASP A 459 27.28 -36.32 -9.11
N LEU A 460 26.19 -37.09 -8.98
CA LEU A 460 25.86 -37.81 -7.77
C LEU A 460 26.98 -38.83 -7.51
N PRO A 461 27.70 -38.78 -6.36
CA PRO A 461 28.41 -39.97 -5.94
C PRO A 461 27.39 -41.10 -5.82
N ALA A 462 27.82 -42.30 -6.22
CA ALA A 462 27.03 -43.51 -6.28
C ALA A 462 26.13 -43.70 -5.04
N ALA A 463 25.02 -44.39 -5.26
CA ALA A 463 23.85 -44.59 -4.40
C ALA A 463 24.09 -45.29 -3.03
N ASP A 464 25.18 -45.01 -2.34
CA ASP A 464 25.41 -45.34 -0.94
C ASP A 464 25.80 -44.06 -0.20
N GLN A 465 25.02 -43.73 0.84
CA GLN A 465 25.12 -42.52 1.68
C GLN A 465 24.37 -41.28 1.16
N ARG A 466 23.04 -41.38 1.04
CA ARG A 466 22.19 -40.28 1.50
C ARG A 466 22.41 -40.15 3.00
N SER A 467 23.38 -39.35 3.43
CA SER A 467 23.37 -38.85 4.81
C SER A 467 22.19 -37.91 4.93
N ASP A 468 21.44 -38.15 6.00
CA ASP A 468 20.16 -37.58 6.37
C ASP A 468 20.28 -36.08 6.65
N SER A 469 20.37 -35.23 5.63
CA SER A 469 20.39 -33.76 5.79
C SER A 469 18.99 -33.17 6.03
N SER A 470 17.97 -34.03 6.22
CA SER A 470 16.62 -33.64 6.62
C SER A 470 16.36 -33.64 8.13
N VAL A 471 17.36 -33.98 8.95
CA VAL A 471 17.22 -33.94 10.41
C VAL A 471 17.52 -32.52 10.89
N LEU A 472 16.46 -31.73 11.07
CA LEU A 472 16.50 -30.58 11.98
C LEU A 472 17.11 -31.05 13.32
N PRO A 473 17.99 -30.26 13.98
CA PRO A 473 18.62 -30.66 15.22
C PRO A 473 17.57 -31.13 16.23
N GLU A 474 17.85 -32.25 16.92
CA GLU A 474 16.92 -32.79 17.91
C GLU A 474 16.71 -31.78 19.04
N LEU A 475 15.50 -31.23 19.12
CA LEU A 475 15.08 -30.27 20.14
C LEU A 475 15.29 -30.85 21.54
N ARG A 476 16.28 -30.32 22.29
CA ARG A 476 16.51 -30.68 23.68
C ARG A 476 15.75 -29.73 24.60
N VAL A 477 15.09 -30.29 25.61
CA VAL A 477 14.30 -29.52 26.58
C VAL A 477 15.17 -28.54 27.36
N GLU A 478 16.42 -28.91 27.62
CA GLU A 478 17.39 -28.05 28.30
C GLU A 478 17.74 -26.79 27.51
N ASP A 479 17.84 -26.91 26.18
CA ASP A 479 18.13 -25.76 25.30
C ASP A 479 16.91 -24.83 25.22
N ILE A 480 15.69 -25.37 25.30
CA ILE A 480 14.44 -24.61 25.39
C ILE A 480 14.33 -23.88 26.75
N LEU A 481 14.66 -24.57 27.85
CA LEU A 481 14.62 -24.03 29.21
C LEU A 481 15.85 -23.18 29.59
N SER A 482 16.74 -22.83 28.64
CA SER A 482 17.90 -21.97 28.91
C SER A 482 17.91 -20.68 28.09
N MET A 483 16.86 -20.44 27.30
CA MET A 483 16.72 -19.25 26.44
C MET A 483 16.59 -17.92 27.22
N GLY A 484 16.29 -17.98 28.52
CA GLY A 484 15.85 -16.84 29.35
C GLY A 484 16.87 -15.72 29.64
N LYS A 485 18.17 -15.97 29.55
CA LYS A 485 19.18 -15.12 30.23
C LYS A 485 19.55 -13.79 29.53
N LYS A 486 19.39 -13.64 28.22
CA LYS A 486 19.83 -12.44 27.47
C LYS A 486 18.71 -11.64 26.78
N PHE A 487 17.67 -12.29 26.26
CA PHE A 487 16.71 -11.64 25.35
C PHE A 487 15.50 -11.00 26.04
N PHE A 488 15.08 -11.55 27.17
CA PHE A 488 13.78 -11.19 27.76
C PHE A 488 13.80 -9.92 28.63
N ALA A 489 14.98 -9.41 29.03
CA ALA A 489 15.08 -8.24 29.91
C ALA A 489 14.51 -6.93 29.30
N ASN A 490 14.28 -6.90 27.99
CA ASN A 490 13.75 -5.75 27.26
C ASN A 490 12.51 -6.08 26.40
N ALA A 491 11.90 -7.26 26.58
CA ALA A 491 10.75 -7.74 25.82
C ALA A 491 9.42 -7.16 26.29
N ASP A 492 8.54 -6.84 25.33
CA ASP A 492 7.15 -6.47 25.66
C ASP A 492 6.35 -7.71 26.08
N GLU A 493 5.26 -7.47 26.82
CA GLU A 493 4.46 -8.53 27.43
C GLU A 493 3.89 -9.53 26.41
N ASP A 494 3.47 -9.04 25.24
CA ASP A 494 2.98 -9.86 24.14
C ASP A 494 4.05 -10.79 23.54
N THR A 495 5.27 -10.28 23.38
CA THR A 495 6.40 -11.04 22.85
C THR A 495 6.86 -12.09 23.86
N VAL A 496 6.87 -11.76 25.15
CA VAL A 496 7.15 -12.73 26.23
C VAL A 496 6.08 -13.83 26.27
N ASP A 497 4.79 -13.48 26.16
CA ASP A 497 3.70 -14.44 26.13
C ASP A 497 3.80 -15.35 24.89
N PHE A 498 4.09 -14.81 23.70
CA PHE A 498 4.32 -15.61 22.50
C PHE A 498 5.52 -16.54 22.63
N LEU A 499 6.69 -16.03 23.04
CA LEU A 499 7.92 -16.84 23.14
C LEU A 499 7.75 -17.97 24.16
N SER A 500 7.08 -17.70 25.28
CA SER A 500 6.78 -18.74 26.27
C SER A 500 5.74 -19.76 25.77
N ALA A 501 4.71 -19.33 25.03
CA ALA A 501 3.73 -20.22 24.40
C ALA A 501 4.39 -21.11 23.34
N ALA A 502 5.22 -20.53 22.48
CA ALA A 502 5.94 -21.23 21.42
C ALA A 502 6.94 -22.25 22.01
N ALA A 503 7.70 -21.87 23.05
CA ALA A 503 8.60 -22.77 23.75
C ALA A 503 7.85 -23.94 24.40
N ALA A 504 6.74 -23.67 25.11
CA ALA A 504 5.91 -24.71 25.70
C ALA A 504 5.31 -25.63 24.62
N ALA A 505 4.91 -25.09 23.47
CA ALA A 505 4.41 -25.87 22.34
C ALA A 505 5.47 -26.82 21.75
N GLN A 506 6.75 -26.44 21.76
CA GLN A 506 7.85 -27.33 21.37
C GLN A 506 8.00 -28.52 22.33
N ILE A 507 7.86 -28.29 23.65
CA ILE A 507 7.88 -29.36 24.65
C ILE A 507 6.65 -30.27 24.53
N TRP A 508 5.48 -29.71 24.22
CA TRP A 508 4.26 -30.49 23.95
C TRP A 508 4.41 -31.44 22.76
N LYS A 509 5.18 -31.09 21.72
CA LYS A 509 5.47 -32.01 20.60
C LYS A 509 6.22 -33.27 21.07
N ILE A 510 7.14 -33.13 22.03
CA ILE A 510 7.86 -34.25 22.65
C ILE A 510 6.87 -35.13 23.43
N ALA A 511 5.99 -34.50 24.22
CA ALA A 511 4.95 -35.19 24.99
C ALA A 511 3.98 -35.98 24.10
N TYR A 512 3.52 -35.40 22.99
CA TYR A 512 2.63 -36.10 22.05
C TYR A 512 3.31 -37.25 21.31
N ARG A 513 4.60 -37.12 20.98
CA ARG A 513 5.38 -38.24 20.41
C ARG A 513 5.46 -39.38 21.42
N LEU A 514 5.72 -39.09 22.68
CA LEU A 514 5.81 -40.11 23.74
C LEU A 514 4.51 -40.90 23.90
N ASP A 515 3.37 -40.24 23.76
CA ASP A 515 2.03 -40.85 23.84
C ASP A 515 1.68 -41.70 22.59
N ALA A 516 2.44 -41.60 21.50
CA ALA A 516 2.18 -42.36 20.28
C ALA A 516 2.60 -43.84 20.40
N ASP A 517 1.73 -44.74 19.95
CA ASP A 517 1.95 -46.20 20.03
C ASP A 517 3.08 -46.71 19.12
N THR A 518 3.54 -45.89 18.16
CA THR A 518 4.55 -46.27 17.15
C THR A 518 6.00 -46.07 17.59
N VAL A 519 6.24 -45.65 18.83
CA VAL A 519 7.58 -45.28 19.33
C VAL A 519 8.33 -46.49 19.91
N THR A 520 9.61 -46.64 19.56
CA THR A 520 10.47 -47.73 20.07
C THR A 520 10.76 -47.57 21.57
N VAL A 521 11.20 -48.65 22.23
CA VAL A 521 11.50 -48.63 23.68
C VAL A 521 12.66 -47.68 24.00
N GLU A 522 13.65 -47.63 23.12
CA GLU A 522 14.82 -46.75 23.21
C GLU A 522 14.42 -45.28 23.04
N GLU A 523 13.60 -44.96 22.03
CA GLU A 523 13.14 -43.60 21.77
C GLU A 523 12.18 -43.11 22.87
N ARG A 524 11.31 -44.00 23.38
CA ARG A 524 10.44 -43.73 24.52
C ARG A 524 11.25 -43.35 25.77
N SER A 525 12.29 -44.11 26.09
CA SER A 525 13.16 -43.83 27.25
C SER A 525 13.86 -42.47 27.11
N ARG A 526 14.27 -42.11 25.89
CA ARG A 526 14.88 -40.83 25.59
C ARG A 526 13.91 -39.65 25.76
N LEU A 527 12.69 -39.76 25.24
CA LEU A 527 11.66 -38.71 25.37
C LEU A 527 11.26 -38.49 26.84
N VAL A 528 11.17 -39.57 27.64
CA VAL A 528 10.93 -39.49 29.09
C VAL A 528 12.05 -38.74 29.80
N ALA A 529 13.30 -39.07 29.50
CA ALA A 529 14.46 -38.38 30.08
C ALA A 529 14.47 -36.87 29.76
N GLU A 530 14.08 -36.49 28.53
CA GLU A 530 13.93 -35.08 28.15
C GLU A 530 12.80 -34.38 28.92
N LEU A 531 11.63 -35.02 29.05
CA LEU A 531 10.51 -34.45 29.81
C LEU A 531 10.81 -34.32 31.30
N ASP A 532 11.56 -35.25 31.89
CA ASP A 532 11.92 -35.20 33.32
C ASP A 532 12.76 -33.98 33.68
N LYS A 533 13.50 -33.39 32.71
CA LYS A 533 14.24 -32.14 32.92
C LYS A 533 13.34 -30.96 33.31
N THR A 534 12.07 -30.96 32.90
CA THR A 534 11.10 -29.92 33.29
C THR A 534 10.62 -30.06 34.75
N ARG A 535 11.02 -31.09 35.50
CA ARG A 535 10.60 -31.27 36.91
C ARG A 535 11.34 -30.36 37.87
N THR A 536 12.59 -30.03 37.56
CA THR A 536 13.44 -29.22 38.44
C THR A 536 13.16 -27.73 38.23
N PRO A 537 13.00 -26.92 39.29
CA PRO A 537 12.88 -25.47 39.17
C PRO A 537 14.04 -24.82 38.43
N CYS A 538 13.70 -23.89 37.55
CA CYS A 538 14.68 -23.11 36.81
C CYS A 538 15.13 -21.92 37.67
N ALA A 539 16.41 -21.57 37.59
CA ALA A 539 16.96 -20.44 38.35
C ALA A 539 16.53 -19.08 37.78
N ASP A 540 16.17 -19.01 36.50
CA ASP A 540 15.73 -17.78 35.85
C ASP A 540 14.21 -17.74 35.64
N GLN A 541 13.65 -16.53 35.76
CA GLN A 541 12.21 -16.28 35.77
C GLN A 541 11.51 -16.70 34.46
N TYR A 542 12.19 -16.60 33.31
CA TYR A 542 11.59 -16.86 32.00
C TYR A 542 11.53 -18.36 31.69
N SER A 543 12.59 -19.09 32.02
CA SER A 543 12.59 -20.55 31.92
C SER A 543 11.63 -21.16 32.92
N GLU A 544 11.49 -20.58 34.11
CA GLU A 544 10.47 -20.98 35.08
C GLU A 544 9.05 -20.72 34.55
N LEU A 545 8.81 -19.60 33.85
CA LEU A 545 7.53 -19.32 33.20
C LEU A 545 7.18 -20.38 32.13
N ILE A 546 8.14 -20.76 31.27
CA ILE A 546 7.95 -21.82 30.26
C ILE A 546 7.64 -23.16 30.93
N ARG A 547 8.43 -23.52 31.95
CA ARG A 547 8.27 -24.73 32.73
C ARG A 547 6.89 -24.79 33.38
N VAL A 548 6.48 -23.76 34.11
CA VAL A 548 5.18 -23.70 34.79
C VAL A 548 4.05 -23.79 33.77
N ARG A 549 4.11 -23.04 32.66
CA ARG A 549 3.10 -23.09 31.60
C ARG A 549 2.89 -24.49 31.04
N PHE A 550 3.97 -25.19 30.72
CA PHE A 550 3.90 -26.58 30.25
C PHE A 550 3.44 -27.54 31.35
N ARG A 551 4.09 -27.51 32.53
CA ARG A 551 3.85 -28.49 33.60
C ARG A 551 2.44 -28.43 34.15
N THR A 552 1.90 -27.23 34.39
CA THR A 552 0.53 -27.08 34.89
C THR A 552 -0.47 -27.74 33.95
N GLU A 553 -0.37 -27.52 32.63
CA GLU A 553 -1.28 -28.12 31.66
C GLU A 553 -0.99 -29.61 31.43
N TYR A 554 0.28 -30.02 31.46
CA TYR A 554 0.69 -31.41 31.27
C TYR A 554 0.24 -32.32 32.41
N ASP A 555 0.47 -31.90 33.65
CA ASP A 555 0.09 -32.68 34.83
C ASP A 555 -1.45 -32.78 34.91
N GLN A 556 -2.17 -31.68 34.64
CA GLN A 556 -3.64 -31.70 34.51
C GLN A 556 -4.12 -32.63 33.41
N ALA A 557 -3.45 -32.67 32.24
CA ALA A 557 -3.84 -33.55 31.14
C ALA A 557 -3.58 -35.03 31.47
N LEU A 558 -2.53 -35.35 32.24
CA LEU A 558 -2.27 -36.73 32.68
C LEU A 558 -3.27 -37.20 33.75
N GLU A 559 -3.65 -36.31 34.67
CA GLU A 559 -4.59 -36.59 35.76
C GLU A 559 -6.06 -36.53 35.32
N LEU A 560 -6.33 -36.05 34.09
CA LEU A 560 -7.67 -35.92 33.56
C LEU A 560 -8.35 -37.28 33.46
N VAL A 561 -9.45 -37.44 34.20
CA VAL A 561 -10.35 -38.59 34.12
C VAL A 561 -11.52 -38.24 33.20
N PRO A 562 -11.86 -39.08 32.21
CA PRO A 562 -13.04 -38.85 31.37
C PRO A 562 -14.34 -38.75 32.20
N PRO A 563 -15.32 -37.97 31.74
CA PRO A 563 -16.58 -37.79 32.45
C PRO A 563 -17.40 -39.09 32.52
N ALA A 564 -18.34 -39.15 33.47
CA ALA A 564 -19.22 -40.29 33.65
C ALA A 564 -20.03 -40.56 32.37
N GLY A 565 -20.01 -41.81 31.88
CA GLY A 565 -20.69 -42.21 30.64
C GLY A 565 -19.83 -42.15 29.37
N TRP A 566 -18.53 -41.85 29.50
CA TRP A 566 -17.57 -41.97 28.38
C TRP A 566 -17.48 -43.41 27.86
N SER A 567 -17.75 -43.62 26.57
CA SER A 567 -17.73 -44.95 25.94
C SER A 567 -17.00 -45.00 24.58
N PHE A 568 -16.06 -44.10 24.33
CA PHE A 568 -15.40 -44.01 23.03
C PHE A 568 -14.68 -45.31 22.61
N ILE A 569 -15.07 -45.87 21.46
CA ILE A 569 -14.44 -47.04 20.83
C ILE A 569 -13.95 -46.62 19.42
N PRO A 570 -12.62 -46.51 19.20
CA PRO A 570 -12.08 -46.19 17.89
C PRO A 570 -12.23 -47.35 16.90
N PRO A 571 -12.22 -47.10 15.57
CA PRO A 571 -12.31 -48.14 14.56
C PRO A 571 -11.24 -49.23 14.74
N GLY A 572 -11.67 -50.49 14.86
CA GLY A 572 -10.78 -51.64 15.06
C GLY A 572 -10.54 -52.04 16.52
N ALA A 573 -10.99 -51.24 17.49
CA ALA A 573 -10.98 -51.61 18.90
C ALA A 573 -12.27 -52.36 19.30
N THR A 574 -12.16 -53.28 20.26
CA THR A 574 -13.29 -54.04 20.83
C THR A 574 -13.72 -53.53 22.20
N GLU A 575 -12.94 -52.63 22.80
CA GLU A 575 -13.15 -52.10 24.14
C GLU A 575 -13.05 -50.57 24.12
N THR A 576 -13.63 -49.93 25.13
CA THR A 576 -13.54 -48.49 25.33
C THR A 576 -12.10 -48.06 25.57
N VAL A 577 -11.66 -47.02 24.87
CA VAL A 577 -10.29 -46.51 24.93
C VAL A 577 -10.28 -45.16 25.64
N GLN A 578 -9.23 -44.93 26.43
CA GLN A 578 -8.98 -43.64 27.06
C GLN A 578 -8.62 -42.58 26.00
N PRO A 579 -9.01 -41.31 26.18
CA PRO A 579 -8.60 -40.27 25.26
C PRO A 579 -7.07 -40.17 25.18
N ASN A 580 -6.52 -39.87 24.01
CA ASN A 580 -5.07 -39.65 23.87
C ASN A 580 -4.65 -38.32 24.51
N LEU A 581 -3.35 -38.11 24.67
CA LEU A 581 -2.82 -36.93 25.36
C LEU A 581 -3.16 -35.61 24.65
N MET A 582 -3.22 -35.58 23.31
CA MET A 582 -3.66 -34.40 22.56
C MET A 582 -5.11 -34.05 22.88
N GLN A 583 -5.99 -35.06 22.90
CA GLN A 583 -7.41 -34.87 23.23
C GLN A 583 -7.59 -34.34 24.66
N ARG A 584 -6.84 -34.88 25.62
CA ARG A 584 -6.85 -34.44 27.02
C ARG A 584 -6.31 -33.02 27.17
N HIS A 585 -5.19 -32.71 26.51
CA HIS A 585 -4.61 -31.38 26.57
C HIS A 585 -5.55 -30.30 26.01
N VAL A 586 -6.18 -30.52 24.85
CA VAL A 586 -7.15 -29.56 24.30
C VAL A 586 -8.36 -29.40 25.25
N ALA A 587 -8.82 -30.48 25.88
CA ALA A 587 -9.88 -30.40 26.87
C ALA A 587 -9.49 -29.59 28.11
N VAL A 588 -8.27 -29.78 28.64
CA VAL A 588 -7.71 -28.96 29.73
C VAL A 588 -7.65 -27.49 29.33
N GLN A 589 -7.20 -27.17 28.12
CA GLN A 589 -7.16 -25.80 27.65
C GLN A 589 -8.56 -25.17 27.61
N VAL A 590 -9.57 -25.90 27.14
CA VAL A 590 -10.98 -25.42 27.12
C VAL A 590 -11.50 -25.22 28.55
N LEU A 591 -11.17 -26.11 29.48
CA LEU A 591 -11.55 -25.97 30.90
C LEU A 591 -10.94 -24.71 31.52
N ASN A 592 -9.65 -24.46 31.27
CA ASN A 592 -8.91 -23.35 31.88
C ASN A 592 -9.22 -22.00 31.23
N ARG A 593 -9.29 -21.95 29.89
CA ARG A 593 -9.33 -20.69 29.13
C ARG A 593 -10.68 -20.36 28.53
N ARG A 594 -11.60 -21.34 28.44
CA ARG A 594 -12.94 -21.28 27.80
C ARG A 594 -12.93 -20.99 26.29
N ARG A 595 -12.02 -20.17 25.77
CA ARG A 595 -11.90 -19.80 24.35
C ARG A 595 -10.60 -20.39 23.81
N VAL A 596 -10.70 -21.40 22.94
CA VAL A 596 -9.54 -22.18 22.49
C VAL A 596 -9.63 -22.51 21.01
N GLY A 597 -8.47 -22.48 20.36
CA GLY A 597 -8.26 -23.02 19.04
C GLY A 597 -7.66 -24.42 19.03
N ASN A 598 -8.20 -25.34 18.22
CA ASN A 598 -7.53 -26.59 17.88
C ASN A 598 -7.13 -26.60 16.40
N TRP A 599 -5.85 -26.31 16.17
CA TRP A 599 -5.24 -26.17 14.85
C TRP A 599 -4.55 -27.45 14.37
N SER A 600 -4.85 -28.58 15.01
CA SER A 600 -4.16 -29.86 14.75
C SER A 600 -4.52 -30.45 13.38
N GLY A 601 -3.59 -31.24 12.84
CA GLY A 601 -3.70 -31.89 11.53
C GLY A 601 -4.92 -32.79 11.39
N THR A 602 -5.19 -33.22 10.14
CA THR A 602 -6.22 -34.22 9.85
C THR A 602 -5.91 -35.52 10.58
N GLY A 603 -6.94 -36.17 11.14
CA GLY A 603 -6.74 -37.42 11.88
C GLY A 603 -6.16 -37.29 13.30
N ALA A 604 -5.81 -36.08 13.76
CA ALA A 604 -5.28 -35.91 15.13
C ALA A 604 -6.29 -36.22 16.26
N GLY A 605 -7.60 -36.26 15.97
CA GLY A 605 -8.65 -36.52 16.97
C GLY A 605 -9.40 -35.29 17.48
N LYS A 606 -9.48 -34.21 16.69
CA LYS A 606 -10.13 -32.94 17.06
C LYS A 606 -11.60 -33.06 17.50
N THR A 607 -12.39 -33.87 16.78
CA THR A 607 -13.80 -34.11 17.11
C THR A 607 -13.95 -34.72 18.50
N VAL A 608 -13.15 -35.74 18.80
CA VAL A 608 -13.15 -36.43 20.10
C VAL A 608 -12.68 -35.50 21.22
N SER A 609 -11.69 -34.62 20.98
CA SER A 609 -11.25 -33.63 21.97
C SER A 609 -12.35 -32.62 22.32
N ALA A 610 -13.15 -32.20 21.34
CA ALA A 610 -14.29 -31.31 21.56
C ALA A 610 -15.39 -31.99 22.38
N ILE A 611 -15.69 -33.26 22.09
CA ILE A 611 -16.69 -34.06 22.81
C ILE A 611 -16.25 -34.30 24.25
N LEU A 612 -14.97 -34.64 24.46
CA LEU A 612 -14.40 -34.77 25.79
C LEU A 612 -14.51 -33.47 26.60
N ALA A 613 -14.13 -32.34 25.99
CA ALA A 613 -14.24 -31.04 26.63
C ALA A 613 -15.69 -30.70 27.03
N ALA A 614 -16.65 -30.92 26.13
CA ALA A 614 -18.07 -30.70 26.41
C ALA A 614 -18.56 -31.53 27.60
N GLY A 615 -18.17 -32.81 27.67
CA GLY A 615 -18.54 -33.68 28.78
C GLY A 615 -17.91 -33.25 30.11
N LEU A 616 -16.65 -32.81 30.13
CA LEU A 616 -15.99 -32.31 31.35
C LEU A 616 -16.54 -30.96 31.84
N LEU A 617 -17.19 -30.21 30.95
CA LEU A 617 -17.91 -28.98 31.28
C LEU A 617 -19.32 -29.24 31.81
N ASP A 618 -19.78 -30.50 31.79
CA ASP A 618 -21.19 -30.86 31.91
C ASP A 618 -22.08 -30.06 30.92
N ALA A 619 -21.52 -29.69 29.76
CA ALA A 619 -22.19 -28.83 28.81
C ALA A 619 -23.40 -29.54 28.19
N GLY A 620 -24.53 -28.84 28.07
CA GLY A 620 -25.76 -29.45 27.54
C GLY A 620 -26.63 -30.12 28.60
N THR A 621 -26.22 -30.11 29.87
CA THR A 621 -27.01 -30.59 31.02
C THR A 621 -27.83 -29.44 31.64
N ASP A 622 -28.84 -29.76 32.46
CA ASP A 622 -29.64 -28.78 33.21
C ASP A 622 -30.21 -27.63 32.35
N GLY A 623 -30.81 -27.99 31.22
CA GLY A 623 -31.39 -27.03 30.27
C GLY A 623 -30.39 -26.33 29.35
N GLY A 624 -29.11 -26.67 29.48
CA GLY A 624 -28.02 -26.23 28.62
C GLY A 624 -28.03 -26.83 27.23
N LEU A 625 -27.17 -26.32 26.34
CA LEU A 625 -27.03 -26.79 24.96
C LEU A 625 -25.56 -26.73 24.48
N VAL A 626 -25.10 -27.82 23.87
CA VAL A 626 -23.89 -27.82 23.04
C VAL A 626 -24.27 -27.55 21.59
N LEU A 627 -23.81 -26.43 21.03
CA LEU A 627 -24.07 -26.05 19.65
C LEU A 627 -22.83 -26.34 18.79
N VAL A 628 -22.96 -27.26 17.83
CA VAL A 628 -21.92 -27.58 16.85
C VAL A 628 -22.31 -27.03 15.49
N VAL A 629 -21.45 -26.18 14.92
CA VAL A 629 -21.59 -25.64 13.57
C VAL A 629 -20.50 -26.23 12.69
N CYS A 630 -20.90 -26.97 11.64
CA CYS A 630 -19.95 -27.71 10.80
C CYS A 630 -20.38 -27.77 9.32
N PRO A 631 -19.53 -28.23 8.39
CA PRO A 631 -19.93 -28.48 7.00
C PRO A 631 -21.00 -29.58 6.86
N ASN A 632 -21.85 -29.50 5.83
CA ASN A 632 -22.97 -30.44 5.66
C ASN A 632 -22.54 -31.92 5.53
N ASN A 633 -21.36 -32.18 4.98
CA ASN A 633 -20.77 -33.52 4.81
C ASN A 633 -20.27 -34.15 6.12
N VAL A 634 -19.99 -33.37 7.17
CA VAL A 634 -19.48 -33.91 8.44
C VAL A 634 -20.55 -34.05 9.54
N VAL A 635 -21.76 -33.53 9.32
CA VAL A 635 -22.87 -33.58 10.30
C VAL A 635 -23.11 -35.02 10.80
N SER A 636 -23.18 -36.00 9.90
CA SER A 636 -23.39 -37.41 10.26
C SER A 636 -22.20 -37.99 11.04
N GLY A 637 -20.97 -37.58 10.70
CA GLY A 637 -19.77 -37.98 11.44
C GLY A 637 -19.77 -37.45 12.88
N TRP A 638 -20.25 -36.23 13.08
CA TRP A 638 -20.44 -35.65 14.42
C TRP A 638 -21.48 -36.40 15.25
N VAL A 639 -22.64 -36.70 14.67
CA VAL A 639 -23.71 -37.48 15.35
C VAL A 639 -23.15 -38.82 15.82
N ASN A 640 -22.54 -39.58 14.91
CA ASN A 640 -21.96 -40.88 15.23
C ASN A 640 -20.86 -40.78 16.31
N SER A 641 -20.05 -39.72 16.28
CA SER A 641 -18.99 -39.51 17.27
C SER A 641 -19.55 -39.17 18.65
N VAL A 642 -20.59 -38.33 18.72
CA VAL A 642 -21.26 -37.98 19.98
C VAL A 642 -21.93 -39.21 20.58
N GLU A 643 -22.65 -40.00 19.78
CA GLU A 643 -23.31 -41.23 20.23
C GLU A 643 -22.30 -42.30 20.67
N ASN A 644 -21.16 -42.41 19.99
CA ASN A 644 -20.08 -43.34 20.35
C ASN A 644 -19.42 -42.93 21.69
N CYS A 645 -19.19 -41.63 21.91
CA CYS A 645 -18.62 -41.14 23.17
C CYS A 645 -19.63 -41.10 24.33
N PHE A 646 -20.90 -40.77 24.06
CA PHE A 646 -21.98 -40.58 25.03
C PHE A 646 -23.31 -41.16 24.50
N PRO A 647 -23.59 -42.45 24.73
CA PRO A 647 -24.76 -43.14 24.17
C PRO A 647 -26.11 -42.62 24.67
N HIS A 648 -26.10 -41.88 25.78
CA HIS A 648 -27.28 -41.27 26.39
C HIS A 648 -27.45 -39.79 26.01
N ALA A 649 -26.61 -39.24 25.14
CA ALA A 649 -26.75 -37.87 24.65
C ALA A 649 -28.00 -37.73 23.75
N GLN A 650 -28.69 -36.60 23.87
CA GLN A 650 -29.78 -36.25 22.97
C GLN A 650 -29.23 -35.41 21.83
N VAL A 651 -29.28 -35.93 20.60
CA VAL A 651 -28.68 -35.28 19.44
C VAL A 651 -29.76 -34.83 18.46
N ALA A 652 -29.91 -33.52 18.31
CA ALA A 652 -30.68 -32.92 17.24
C ALA A 652 -29.75 -32.50 16.09
N GLN A 653 -30.11 -32.85 14.86
CA GLN A 653 -29.32 -32.51 13.67
C GLN A 653 -30.18 -31.81 12.62
N ARG A 654 -29.56 -30.91 11.84
CA ARG A 654 -30.21 -30.26 10.68
C ARG A 654 -31.56 -29.62 11.03
N THR A 655 -31.67 -28.98 12.19
CA THR A 655 -32.86 -28.20 12.62
C THR A 655 -32.40 -27.00 13.44
N LEU A 656 -33.22 -25.95 13.52
CA LEU A 656 -33.03 -24.81 14.44
C LEU A 656 -34.11 -24.74 15.52
N THR A 657 -35.05 -25.68 15.49
CA THR A 657 -36.13 -25.84 16.46
C THR A 657 -36.07 -27.28 16.97
N PRO A 658 -35.05 -27.63 17.77
CA PRO A 658 -34.90 -28.98 18.27
C PRO A 658 -36.05 -29.34 19.22
N THR A 659 -36.46 -30.60 19.20
CA THR A 659 -37.37 -31.18 20.19
C THR A 659 -36.64 -32.28 20.92
N TRP A 660 -36.80 -32.33 22.23
CA TRP A 660 -36.05 -33.23 23.12
C TRP A 660 -37.03 -34.25 23.68
N ALA A 661 -36.72 -35.54 23.54
CA ALA A 661 -37.65 -36.60 23.88
C ALA A 661 -37.85 -36.71 25.40
N ASN A 662 -36.80 -36.48 26.19
CA ASN A 662 -36.78 -36.63 27.65
C ASN A 662 -36.02 -35.44 28.31
N GLU A 663 -36.19 -35.23 29.62
CA GLU A 663 -35.39 -34.23 30.37
C GLU A 663 -33.99 -34.75 30.77
N GLN A 664 -33.69 -36.03 30.56
CA GLN A 664 -32.44 -36.67 30.99
C GLN A 664 -31.43 -36.80 29.83
N GLY A 665 -30.17 -36.46 30.09
CA GLY A 665 -29.04 -36.58 29.15
C GLY A 665 -28.63 -35.26 28.47
N PRO A 666 -27.34 -35.08 28.11
CA PRO A 666 -26.83 -33.84 27.57
C PRO A 666 -27.38 -33.56 26.17
N ARG A 667 -27.74 -32.29 25.90
CA ARG A 667 -28.33 -31.84 24.64
C ARG A 667 -27.29 -31.33 23.65
N TRP A 668 -27.31 -31.90 22.45
CA TRP A 668 -26.41 -31.57 21.35
C TRP A 668 -27.21 -31.12 20.14
N LEU A 669 -26.91 -29.93 19.62
CA LEU A 669 -27.48 -29.42 18.38
C LEU A 669 -26.39 -29.29 17.31
N ILE A 670 -26.47 -30.10 16.26
CA ILE A 670 -25.50 -30.13 15.16
C ILE A 670 -26.14 -29.52 13.91
N VAL A 671 -25.61 -28.40 13.47
CA VAL A 671 -26.14 -27.63 12.34
C VAL A 671 -25.09 -27.38 11.27
N ASN A 672 -25.52 -27.37 10.01
CA ASN A 672 -24.65 -26.99 8.92
C ASN A 672 -24.62 -25.47 8.72
N TYR A 673 -23.47 -24.95 8.28
CA TYR A 673 -23.29 -23.50 8.01
C TYR A 673 -24.38 -22.87 7.13
N ASP A 674 -24.93 -23.61 6.16
CA ASP A 674 -25.91 -23.06 5.20
C ASP A 674 -27.27 -22.73 5.83
N ARG A 675 -27.55 -23.22 7.04
CA ARG A 675 -28.82 -22.96 7.74
C ARG A 675 -28.81 -21.71 8.61
N LEU A 676 -27.64 -21.13 8.87
CA LEU A 676 -27.53 -19.91 9.68
C LEU A 676 -28.12 -18.67 8.95
N PRO A 677 -27.80 -18.40 7.67
CA PRO A 677 -28.34 -17.25 6.95
C PRO A 677 -29.87 -17.30 6.81
N GLY A 678 -30.54 -16.15 6.93
CA GLY A 678 -31.99 -16.02 6.77
C GLY A 678 -32.85 -16.46 7.98
N ASN A 679 -32.27 -17.11 8.99
CA ASN A 679 -32.98 -17.65 10.16
C ASN A 679 -32.68 -16.90 11.48
N GLN A 680 -32.35 -15.61 11.41
CA GLN A 680 -31.91 -14.82 12.56
C GLN A 680 -32.95 -14.77 13.69
N GLY A 681 -34.24 -14.69 13.36
CA GLY A 681 -35.32 -14.72 14.35
C GLY A 681 -35.38 -16.04 15.11
N THR A 682 -35.32 -17.16 14.40
CA THR A 682 -35.29 -18.51 14.98
C THR A 682 -34.05 -18.75 15.82
N LEU A 683 -32.88 -18.25 15.40
CA LEU A 683 -31.64 -18.34 16.17
C LEU A 683 -31.71 -17.52 17.47
N LYS A 684 -32.29 -16.31 17.42
CA LYS A 684 -32.53 -15.52 18.64
C LYS A 684 -33.44 -16.25 19.62
N GLN A 685 -34.51 -16.88 19.10
CA GLN A 685 -35.41 -17.67 19.91
C GLN A 685 -34.72 -18.91 20.49
N LEU A 686 -33.93 -19.63 19.70
CA LEU A 686 -33.14 -20.77 20.17
C LEU A 686 -32.20 -20.38 21.33
N ILE A 687 -31.51 -19.23 21.23
CA ILE A 687 -30.61 -18.72 22.28
C ILE A 687 -31.39 -18.25 23.51
N ALA A 688 -32.61 -17.74 23.33
CA ALA A 688 -33.47 -17.36 24.45
C ALA A 688 -34.06 -18.57 25.18
N ASP A 689 -34.43 -19.62 24.43
CA ASP A 689 -35.07 -20.84 24.94
C ASP A 689 -34.03 -21.83 25.54
N HIS A 690 -32.76 -21.73 25.13
CA HIS A 690 -31.68 -22.60 25.58
C HIS A 690 -30.41 -21.82 25.93
N ARG A 691 -29.83 -22.12 27.11
CA ARG A 691 -28.52 -21.61 27.51
C ARG A 691 -27.43 -22.37 26.73
N ILE A 692 -26.71 -21.70 25.83
CA ILE A 692 -25.59 -22.33 25.13
C ILE A 692 -24.39 -22.40 26.09
N ASP A 693 -23.94 -23.61 26.41
CA ASP A 693 -22.80 -23.86 27.30
C ASP A 693 -21.49 -23.96 26.53
N MET A 694 -21.55 -24.52 25.33
CA MET A 694 -20.40 -24.66 24.45
C MET A 694 -20.78 -24.44 22.99
N LEU A 695 -20.00 -23.61 22.30
CA LEU A 695 -20.05 -23.41 20.86
C LEU A 695 -18.83 -24.04 20.21
N VAL A 696 -19.06 -25.06 19.39
CA VAL A 696 -18.03 -25.72 18.58
C VAL A 696 -18.17 -25.27 17.13
N VAL A 697 -17.09 -24.72 16.58
CA VAL A 697 -17.03 -24.27 15.18
C VAL A 697 -16.02 -25.14 14.45
N ASP A 698 -16.52 -26.15 13.75
CA ASP A 698 -15.71 -27.13 13.03
C ASP A 698 -15.49 -26.70 11.58
N GLU A 699 -14.31 -27.06 11.06
CA GLU A 699 -13.77 -26.60 9.78
C GLU A 699 -14.08 -25.11 9.56
N VAL A 700 -13.67 -24.28 10.51
CA VAL A 700 -14.00 -22.84 10.55
C VAL A 700 -13.62 -22.08 9.26
N HIS A 701 -12.70 -22.64 8.47
CA HIS A 701 -12.38 -22.16 7.14
C HIS A 701 -13.58 -22.21 6.17
N TYR A 702 -14.68 -22.92 6.45
CA TYR A 702 -15.94 -22.93 5.66
C TYR A 702 -16.80 -21.69 5.81
N VAL A 703 -16.45 -20.81 6.76
CA VAL A 703 -17.07 -19.49 6.91
C VAL A 703 -16.67 -18.54 5.76
N LYS A 704 -15.93 -19.05 4.74
CA LYS A 704 -15.41 -18.38 3.53
C LYS A 704 -16.27 -17.22 3.03
N GLU A 705 -15.59 -16.10 2.80
CA GLU A 705 -16.04 -15.04 1.90
C GLU A 705 -15.75 -15.48 0.46
N ARG A 706 -16.79 -15.67 -0.37
CA ARG A 706 -16.58 -15.86 -1.82
C ARG A 706 -16.27 -14.53 -2.53
N GLU A 707 -16.46 -13.40 -1.87
CA GLU A 707 -16.25 -12.06 -2.41
C GLU A 707 -15.63 -11.13 -1.36
N LYS A 708 -14.53 -10.44 -1.72
CA LYS A 708 -13.69 -9.58 -0.86
C LYS A 708 -14.38 -8.32 -0.27
N VAL A 709 -15.70 -8.16 -0.45
CA VAL A 709 -16.41 -6.89 -0.23
C VAL A 709 -17.44 -6.94 0.91
N ASN A 710 -17.91 -8.12 1.33
CA ASN A 710 -18.81 -8.24 2.49
C ASN A 710 -18.55 -9.53 3.28
N PRO A 711 -18.64 -9.50 4.63
CA PRO A 711 -18.60 -10.72 5.42
C PRO A 711 -19.68 -11.68 4.96
N SER A 712 -19.34 -12.98 4.85
CA SER A 712 -20.33 -13.99 4.51
C SER A 712 -21.49 -13.89 5.51
N GLN A 713 -22.75 -13.92 5.06
CA GLN A 713 -23.90 -13.88 5.98
C GLN A 713 -23.79 -14.96 7.08
N ARG A 714 -23.13 -16.08 6.76
CA ARG A 714 -22.79 -17.17 7.70
C ARG A 714 -21.94 -16.66 8.86
N ARG A 715 -20.90 -15.87 8.57
CA ARG A 715 -20.00 -15.27 9.58
C ARG A 715 -20.74 -14.28 10.46
N THR A 716 -21.45 -13.32 9.88
CA THR A 716 -22.13 -12.27 10.65
C THR A 716 -23.14 -12.89 11.61
N VAL A 717 -23.86 -13.91 11.15
CA VAL A 717 -24.79 -14.67 11.99
C VAL A 717 -24.03 -15.46 13.07
N LEU A 718 -22.96 -16.17 12.73
CA LEU A 718 -22.19 -16.95 13.71
C LEU A 718 -21.52 -16.10 14.79
N ALA A 719 -20.92 -14.97 14.43
CA ALA A 719 -20.38 -14.01 15.38
C ALA A 719 -21.49 -13.42 16.27
N GLY A 720 -22.66 -13.14 15.68
CA GLY A 720 -23.85 -12.73 16.44
C GLY A 720 -24.31 -13.80 17.43
N VAL A 721 -24.32 -15.07 17.03
CA VAL A 721 -24.63 -16.21 17.92
C VAL A 721 -23.63 -16.29 19.06
N ALA A 722 -22.32 -16.21 18.79
CA ALA A 722 -21.28 -16.25 19.82
C ALA A 722 -21.42 -15.10 20.84
N VAL A 723 -21.69 -13.88 20.36
CA VAL A 723 -21.89 -12.70 21.22
C VAL A 723 -23.17 -12.83 22.06
N GLU A 724 -24.28 -13.24 21.47
CA GLU A 724 -25.56 -13.35 22.19
C GLU A 724 -25.55 -14.53 23.18
N ALA A 725 -24.93 -15.64 22.79
CA ALA A 725 -24.68 -16.77 23.69
C ALA A 725 -23.82 -16.35 24.88
N ALA A 726 -22.73 -15.60 24.66
CA ALA A 726 -21.86 -15.11 25.73
C ALA A 726 -22.57 -14.12 26.68
N ARG A 727 -23.57 -13.36 26.18
CA ARG A 727 -24.42 -12.51 27.01
C ARG A 727 -25.35 -13.34 27.90
N SER A 728 -25.91 -14.43 27.37
CA SER A 728 -26.78 -15.34 28.13
C SER A 728 -26.02 -16.23 29.10
N ASN A 729 -24.77 -16.56 28.79
CA ASN A 729 -23.90 -17.42 29.57
C ASN A 729 -22.47 -16.85 29.62
N PRO A 730 -22.09 -16.15 30.71
CA PRO A 730 -20.73 -15.62 30.89
C PRO A 730 -19.63 -16.70 30.90
N HIS A 731 -19.99 -17.96 31.14
CA HIS A 731 -19.08 -19.10 31.15
C HIS A 731 -19.05 -19.88 29.84
N LEU A 732 -19.62 -19.33 28.75
CA LEU A 732 -19.63 -19.95 27.42
C LEU A 732 -18.22 -20.40 27.02
N ALA A 733 -18.09 -21.70 26.70
CA ALA A 733 -16.90 -22.23 26.06
C ALA A 733 -17.01 -22.10 24.53
N VAL A 734 -15.94 -21.65 23.87
CA VAL A 734 -15.84 -21.54 22.41
C VAL A 734 -14.63 -22.34 21.95
N LEU A 735 -14.87 -23.35 21.11
CA LEU A 735 -13.82 -24.17 20.52
C LEU A 735 -13.89 -24.06 18.99
N ALA A 736 -12.90 -23.41 18.39
CA ALA A 736 -12.75 -23.36 16.94
C ALA A 736 -11.73 -24.39 16.46
N MET A 737 -12.04 -25.08 15.36
CA MET A 737 -11.21 -26.19 14.87
C MET A 737 -10.96 -26.09 13.37
N SER A 738 -9.70 -26.28 12.96
CA SER A 738 -9.30 -26.38 11.55
C SER A 738 -7.90 -26.96 11.43
N ALA A 739 -7.67 -27.87 10.49
CA ALA A 739 -6.31 -28.30 10.15
C ALA A 739 -5.50 -27.21 9.41
N THR A 740 -6.21 -26.30 8.75
CA THR A 740 -5.68 -25.21 7.92
C THR A 740 -6.43 -23.92 8.28
N PRO A 741 -6.10 -23.24 9.38
CA PRO A 741 -6.82 -22.05 9.81
C PRO A 741 -6.63 -20.85 8.86
N VAL A 742 -5.61 -20.90 7.99
CA VAL A 742 -5.39 -19.94 6.90
C VAL A 742 -5.36 -20.72 5.59
N VAL A 743 -6.22 -20.38 4.62
CA VAL A 743 -6.31 -21.11 3.34
C VAL A 743 -6.06 -20.17 2.16
N ASN A 744 -6.69 -18.99 2.13
CA ASN A 744 -6.62 -18.08 0.99
C ASN A 744 -5.90 -16.76 1.32
N ASP A 745 -6.21 -16.15 2.46
CA ASP A 745 -5.59 -14.89 2.90
C ASP A 745 -5.61 -14.71 4.42
N LEU A 746 -4.90 -13.68 4.89
CA LEU A 746 -4.75 -13.36 6.31
C LEU A 746 -6.01 -12.75 6.93
N HIS A 747 -6.96 -12.29 6.11
CA HIS A 747 -8.24 -11.84 6.62
C HIS A 747 -9.01 -13.01 7.22
N GLU A 748 -8.98 -14.19 6.60
CA GLU A 748 -9.59 -15.42 7.15
C GLU A 748 -9.05 -15.75 8.55
N ALA A 749 -7.73 -15.63 8.74
CA ALA A 749 -7.08 -15.94 10.01
C ALA A 749 -7.44 -14.96 11.13
N ARG A 750 -7.39 -13.65 10.84
CA ARG A 750 -7.84 -12.61 11.77
C ARG A 750 -9.29 -12.84 12.15
N SER A 751 -10.11 -13.19 11.17
CA SER A 751 -11.55 -13.40 11.34
C SER A 751 -11.88 -14.58 12.25
N LEU A 752 -11.09 -15.65 12.15
CA LEU A 752 -11.14 -16.79 13.03
C LEU A 752 -10.75 -16.40 14.46
N LEU A 753 -9.64 -15.67 14.62
CA LEU A 753 -9.17 -15.21 15.93
C LEU A 753 -10.20 -14.30 16.62
N GLU A 754 -10.82 -13.37 15.88
CA GLU A 754 -11.90 -12.50 16.38
C GLU A 754 -13.13 -13.30 16.84
N LEU A 755 -13.46 -14.41 16.17
CA LEU A 755 -14.56 -15.30 16.57
C LEU A 755 -14.24 -16.04 17.88
N VAL A 756 -13.01 -16.56 18.00
CA VAL A 756 -12.55 -17.27 19.20
C VAL A 756 -12.47 -16.33 20.40
N GLU A 757 -11.83 -15.17 20.23
CA GLU A 757 -11.62 -14.18 21.29
C GLU A 757 -12.90 -13.41 21.63
N GLY A 758 -13.82 -13.26 20.67
CA GLY A 758 -15.06 -12.48 20.86
C GLY A 758 -14.84 -10.96 20.87
N MET A 759 -13.68 -10.50 20.39
CA MET A 759 -13.30 -9.08 20.26
C MET A 759 -12.69 -8.79 18.88
N GLN A 760 -12.66 -7.52 18.50
CA GLN A 760 -12.02 -7.07 17.25
C GLN A 760 -10.51 -6.97 17.44
N LEU A 761 -9.74 -7.53 16.50
CA LEU A 761 -8.28 -7.55 16.53
C LEU A 761 -7.72 -6.59 15.49
N ASP A 762 -7.86 -5.28 15.76
CA ASP A 762 -7.53 -4.21 14.81
C ASP A 762 -6.02 -4.07 14.55
N ASP A 763 -5.18 -4.58 15.44
CA ASP A 763 -3.73 -4.65 15.32
C ASP A 763 -3.25 -5.73 14.32
N LEU A 764 -4.11 -6.68 13.96
CA LEU A 764 -3.81 -7.68 12.94
C LEU A 764 -4.01 -7.12 11.53
N GLY A 765 -2.88 -6.79 10.89
CA GLY A 765 -2.83 -6.49 9.47
C GLY A 765 -3.23 -7.69 8.62
N THR A 766 -3.97 -7.45 7.53
CA THR A 766 -4.48 -8.51 6.63
C THR A 766 -3.90 -8.45 5.23
N ALA A 767 -3.00 -7.48 4.98
CA ALA A 767 -2.25 -7.40 3.73
C ALA A 767 -1.29 -8.60 3.62
N ARG A 768 -1.08 -9.09 2.39
CA ARG A 768 -0.27 -10.28 2.11
C ARG A 768 1.22 -10.00 2.32
N SER A 769 1.67 -9.99 3.57
CA SER A 769 3.07 -9.76 3.94
C SER A 769 3.52 -10.74 5.03
N VAL A 770 4.81 -11.10 5.00
CA VAL A 770 5.44 -11.95 6.02
C VAL A 770 5.27 -11.39 7.44
N PRO A 771 5.43 -10.07 7.70
CA PRO A 771 5.17 -9.50 9.02
C PRO A 771 3.74 -9.74 9.53
N ASN A 772 2.73 -9.57 8.67
CA ASN A 772 1.33 -9.78 9.05
C ASN A 772 1.03 -11.26 9.31
N ALA A 773 1.60 -12.16 8.48
CA ALA A 773 1.46 -13.59 8.65
C ALA A 773 2.15 -14.06 9.94
N MET A 774 3.36 -13.60 10.23
CA MET A 774 4.06 -13.87 11.49
C MET A 774 3.26 -13.38 12.69
N ARG A 775 2.65 -12.18 12.61
CA ARG A 775 1.79 -11.69 13.70
C ARG A 775 0.58 -12.58 13.92
N ILE A 776 -0.07 -13.07 12.85
CA ILE A 776 -1.16 -14.04 12.95
C ILE A 776 -0.69 -15.37 13.58
N HIS A 777 0.49 -15.86 13.22
CA HIS A 777 1.07 -17.05 13.83
C HIS A 777 1.31 -16.88 15.33
N GLN A 778 1.80 -15.72 15.74
CA GLN A 778 1.97 -15.39 17.17
C GLN A 778 0.65 -15.48 17.92
N TYR A 779 -0.44 -14.95 17.35
CA TYR A 779 -1.78 -15.06 17.95
C TYR A 779 -2.31 -16.49 17.96
N LEU A 780 -2.24 -17.22 16.83
CA LEU A 780 -2.71 -18.60 16.74
C LEU A 780 -2.01 -19.52 17.75
N THR A 781 -0.72 -19.28 18.01
CA THR A 781 0.09 -20.02 18.99
C THR A 781 -0.32 -19.72 20.43
N ARG A 782 -0.75 -18.49 20.75
CA ARG A 782 -1.21 -18.11 22.09
C ARG A 782 -2.58 -18.71 22.42
N VAL A 783 -3.50 -18.68 21.45
CA VAL A 783 -4.92 -19.03 21.67
C VAL A 783 -5.24 -20.50 21.44
N GLY A 784 -4.30 -21.31 20.94
CA GLY A 784 -4.61 -22.68 20.58
C GLY A 784 -3.41 -23.63 20.47
N SER A 785 -3.73 -24.89 20.19
CA SER A 785 -2.75 -25.98 20.07
C SER A 785 -2.66 -26.51 18.65
N ARG A 786 -1.45 -26.91 18.24
CA ARG A 786 -1.18 -27.49 16.93
C ARG A 786 -0.33 -28.76 17.03
N TRP A 787 -0.93 -29.89 16.67
CA TRP A 787 -0.24 -31.18 16.55
C TRP A 787 -0.39 -31.76 15.13
N LEU A 788 0.71 -32.21 14.54
CA LEU A 788 0.76 -32.91 13.25
C LEU A 788 1.26 -34.34 13.49
N PRO A 789 0.38 -35.36 13.49
CA PRO A 789 0.79 -36.74 13.73
C PRO A 789 1.74 -37.24 12.63
N SER A 790 2.80 -37.94 13.01
CA SER A 790 3.60 -38.73 12.07
C SER A 790 2.82 -39.99 11.70
N TYR A 791 2.55 -40.18 10.41
CA TYR A 791 1.78 -41.35 9.93
C TYR A 791 2.69 -42.54 9.67
N SER A 792 2.20 -43.75 9.96
CA SER A 792 2.95 -45.01 9.80
C SER A 792 3.23 -45.38 8.33
N ALA A 793 2.41 -44.89 7.40
CA ALA A 793 2.59 -45.13 5.98
C ALA A 793 3.64 -44.19 5.39
N GLN A 794 4.54 -44.72 4.56
CA GLN A 794 5.51 -43.92 3.81
C GLN A 794 4.79 -43.20 2.66
N LEU A 795 5.07 -41.91 2.46
CA LEU A 795 4.57 -41.17 1.30
C LEU A 795 5.63 -41.25 0.18
N ASP A 796 5.24 -41.75 -0.99
CA ASP A 796 6.10 -41.79 -2.19
C ASP A 796 5.52 -40.87 -3.25
N ALA A 797 6.08 -39.66 -3.37
CA ALA A 797 5.62 -38.65 -4.32
C ALA A 797 6.53 -38.62 -5.56
N THR A 798 5.96 -38.81 -6.74
CA THR A 798 6.68 -38.86 -8.02
C THR A 798 6.10 -37.84 -9.00
N THR A 799 6.98 -37.05 -9.62
CA THR A 799 6.63 -36.12 -10.69
C THR A 799 6.96 -36.75 -12.05
N VAL A 800 6.02 -36.74 -12.98
CA VAL A 800 6.19 -37.27 -14.34
C VAL A 800 6.07 -36.13 -15.34
N SER A 801 7.16 -35.82 -16.03
CA SER A 801 7.24 -34.68 -16.96
C SER A 801 6.90 -35.09 -18.39
N LEU A 802 5.97 -34.37 -19.03
CA LEU A 802 5.41 -34.67 -20.35
C LEU A 802 5.69 -33.56 -21.35
N ASP A 803 6.19 -33.91 -22.54
CA ASP A 803 6.42 -32.98 -23.63
C ASP A 803 5.11 -32.63 -24.35
N VAL A 804 4.72 -31.36 -24.29
CA VAL A 804 3.54 -30.79 -24.95
C VAL A 804 3.93 -29.69 -25.94
N THR A 805 5.15 -29.72 -26.47
CA THR A 805 5.65 -28.76 -27.47
C THR A 805 4.71 -28.62 -28.66
N HIS A 806 4.08 -29.71 -29.08
CA HIS A 806 3.11 -29.74 -30.17
C HIS A 806 1.84 -28.90 -29.91
N ARG A 807 1.54 -28.53 -28.67
CA ARG A 807 0.35 -27.74 -28.28
C ARG A 807 0.60 -26.25 -28.12
N ILE A 808 1.83 -25.76 -28.35
CA ILE A 808 2.19 -24.35 -28.13
C ILE A 808 1.23 -23.40 -28.88
N ASP A 809 0.90 -23.71 -30.13
CA ASP A 809 0.03 -22.84 -30.94
C ASP A 809 -1.42 -22.82 -30.41
N ASP A 810 -1.94 -23.97 -29.98
CA ASP A 810 -3.26 -24.08 -29.35
C ASP A 810 -3.30 -23.31 -28.02
N ILE A 811 -2.25 -23.41 -27.21
CA ILE A 811 -2.09 -22.68 -25.95
C ILE A 811 -2.09 -21.17 -26.17
N ILE A 812 -1.42 -20.70 -27.24
CA ILE A 812 -1.34 -19.28 -27.55
C ILE A 812 -2.67 -18.75 -28.13
N ALA A 813 -3.39 -19.59 -28.87
CA ALA A 813 -4.71 -19.29 -29.43
C ALA A 813 -5.77 -19.00 -28.35
N LEU A 814 -5.57 -19.45 -27.11
CA LEU A 814 -6.44 -19.15 -25.96
C LEU A 814 -6.51 -17.64 -25.59
N GLY A 815 -5.65 -16.80 -26.17
CA GLY A 815 -5.73 -15.33 -26.02
C GLY A 815 -5.05 -14.76 -24.77
N ARG A 816 -5.13 -13.44 -24.56
CA ARG A 816 -4.28 -12.71 -23.58
C ARG A 816 -4.60 -12.97 -22.10
N SER A 817 -5.80 -13.45 -21.78
CA SER A 817 -6.21 -13.70 -20.39
C SER A 817 -7.16 -14.90 -20.33
N PRO A 818 -6.68 -16.12 -20.59
CA PRO A 818 -7.54 -17.28 -20.55
C PRO A 818 -7.88 -17.64 -19.11
N VAL A 819 -9.04 -18.26 -18.96
CA VAL A 819 -9.45 -18.86 -17.69
C VAL A 819 -8.56 -20.09 -17.44
N PRO A 820 -8.00 -20.28 -16.23
CA PRO A 820 -7.08 -21.40 -15.97
C PRO A 820 -7.62 -22.79 -16.31
N SER A 821 -8.94 -22.98 -16.24
CA SER A 821 -9.59 -24.24 -16.63
C SER A 821 -9.42 -24.58 -18.12
N ALA A 822 -9.29 -23.59 -19.00
CA ALA A 822 -9.09 -23.83 -20.44
C ALA A 822 -7.68 -24.38 -20.74
N LEU A 823 -6.66 -23.91 -20.01
CA LEU A 823 -5.30 -24.46 -20.09
C LEU A 823 -5.27 -25.90 -19.56
N ASP A 824 -5.88 -26.13 -18.40
CA ASP A 824 -5.94 -27.48 -17.81
C ASP A 824 -6.73 -28.46 -18.69
N GLN A 825 -7.82 -28.04 -19.33
CA GLN A 825 -8.58 -28.87 -20.28
C GLN A 825 -7.74 -29.31 -21.49
N LEU A 826 -6.93 -28.40 -22.04
CA LEU A 826 -6.08 -28.69 -23.19
C LEU A 826 -4.93 -29.63 -22.82
N LEU A 827 -4.32 -29.42 -21.65
CA LEU A 827 -3.14 -30.15 -21.21
C LEU A 827 -3.46 -31.49 -20.53
N VAL A 828 -4.70 -31.71 -20.08
CA VAL A 828 -5.10 -33.00 -19.49
C VAL A 828 -5.04 -34.10 -20.54
N GLU A 829 -5.34 -33.81 -21.80
CA GLU A 829 -5.35 -34.80 -22.88
C GLU A 829 -4.00 -35.54 -22.98
N ASP A 830 -2.87 -34.83 -22.88
CA ASP A 830 -1.52 -35.43 -22.91
C ASP A 830 -1.14 -36.18 -21.62
N LYS A 831 -1.89 -35.99 -20.54
CA LYS A 831 -1.66 -36.66 -19.25
C LYS A 831 -2.40 -37.98 -19.14
N LEU A 832 -3.38 -38.24 -20.02
CA LEU A 832 -4.30 -39.36 -19.87
C LEU A 832 -3.57 -40.71 -19.83
N ASP A 833 -2.57 -40.92 -20.70
CA ASP A 833 -1.79 -42.16 -20.72
C ASP A 833 -1.03 -42.37 -19.40
N VAL A 834 -0.37 -41.33 -18.90
CA VAL A 834 0.34 -41.39 -17.60
C VAL A 834 -0.63 -41.67 -16.44
N ILE A 835 -1.82 -41.07 -16.48
CA ILE A 835 -2.86 -41.29 -15.46
C ILE A 835 -3.28 -42.76 -15.47
N VAL A 836 -3.52 -43.35 -16.64
CA VAL A 836 -3.88 -44.77 -16.80
C VAL A 836 -2.75 -45.68 -16.31
N ASP A 837 -1.51 -45.43 -16.74
CA ASP A 837 -0.32 -46.23 -16.39
C ASP A 837 -0.04 -46.27 -14.88
N HIS A 838 -0.47 -45.23 -14.15
CA HIS A 838 -0.26 -45.10 -12.73
C HIS A 838 -1.47 -45.47 -11.88
N CYS A 839 -2.61 -45.82 -12.48
CA CYS A 839 -3.74 -46.38 -11.75
C CYS A 839 -3.36 -47.73 -11.13
N SER A 840 -3.72 -47.93 -9.87
CA SER A 840 -3.43 -49.15 -9.13
C SER A 840 -4.25 -50.30 -9.69
N THR A 841 -3.60 -51.42 -9.99
CA THR A 841 -4.25 -52.65 -10.47
C THR A 841 -4.57 -53.63 -9.33
N THR A 842 -4.03 -53.39 -8.12
CA THR A 842 -4.21 -54.23 -6.93
C THR A 842 -4.90 -53.51 -5.78
N GLY A 843 -4.83 -52.18 -5.75
CA GLY A 843 -5.53 -51.31 -4.80
C GLY A 843 -6.47 -50.35 -5.54
N LYS A 844 -7.04 -49.36 -4.84
CA LYS A 844 -7.90 -48.35 -5.45
C LYS A 844 -7.17 -47.03 -5.64
N THR A 845 -7.57 -46.27 -6.66
CA THR A 845 -6.93 -44.99 -7.03
C THR A 845 -7.88 -43.81 -6.88
N LEU A 846 -7.40 -42.75 -6.23
CA LEU A 846 -8.07 -41.45 -6.21
C LEU A 846 -7.40 -40.54 -7.26
N ILE A 847 -8.18 -40.00 -8.18
CA ILE A 847 -7.74 -38.97 -9.12
C ILE A 847 -8.32 -37.63 -8.70
N TYR A 848 -7.47 -36.65 -8.43
CA TYR A 848 -7.90 -35.30 -8.11
C TYR A 848 -7.89 -34.40 -9.35
N THR A 849 -8.96 -33.61 -9.50
CA THR A 849 -9.00 -32.49 -10.45
C THR A 849 -9.57 -31.21 -9.82
N GLN A 850 -8.89 -30.09 -10.00
CA GLN A 850 -9.35 -28.77 -9.57
C GLN A 850 -10.60 -28.32 -10.33
N PHE A 851 -10.70 -28.67 -11.62
CA PHE A 851 -11.81 -28.26 -12.49
C PHE A 851 -12.58 -29.49 -12.98
N VAL A 852 -13.92 -29.35 -13.02
CA VAL A 852 -14.85 -30.45 -13.33
C VAL A 852 -15.20 -30.43 -14.82
N THR A 853 -15.74 -29.31 -15.29
CA THR A 853 -16.28 -29.15 -16.65
C THR A 853 -15.23 -29.46 -17.71
N GLY A 854 -15.51 -30.39 -18.62
CA GLY A 854 -14.68 -30.71 -19.80
C GLY A 854 -13.41 -31.51 -19.50
N ILE A 855 -13.13 -31.84 -18.24
CA ILE A 855 -11.98 -32.64 -17.81
C ILE A 855 -12.44 -34.03 -17.37
N ILE A 856 -13.52 -34.10 -16.59
CA ILE A 856 -14.01 -35.37 -16.04
C ILE A 856 -14.45 -36.32 -17.14
N GLU A 857 -15.12 -35.81 -18.17
CA GLU A 857 -15.60 -36.63 -19.29
C GLU A 857 -14.43 -37.30 -20.04
N GLN A 858 -13.33 -36.58 -20.22
CA GLN A 858 -12.11 -37.11 -20.86
C GLN A 858 -11.45 -38.18 -20.00
N ILE A 859 -11.22 -37.90 -18.72
CA ILE A 859 -10.57 -38.85 -17.80
C ILE A 859 -11.42 -40.12 -17.64
N THR A 860 -12.74 -39.95 -17.45
CA THR A 860 -13.67 -41.09 -17.28
C THR A 860 -13.67 -41.97 -18.52
N GLY A 861 -13.82 -41.38 -19.72
CA GLY A 861 -13.86 -42.13 -20.97
C GLY A 861 -12.58 -42.93 -21.22
N THR A 862 -11.40 -42.35 -20.95
CA THR A 862 -10.12 -43.06 -21.14
C THR A 862 -9.92 -44.18 -20.12
N LEU A 863 -10.28 -43.97 -18.85
CA LEU A 863 -10.16 -45.01 -17.82
C LEU A 863 -11.11 -46.17 -18.06
N GLU A 864 -12.35 -45.90 -18.47
CA GLU A 864 -13.31 -46.95 -18.84
C GLU A 864 -12.84 -47.72 -20.07
N ALA A 865 -12.26 -47.03 -21.07
CA ALA A 865 -11.65 -47.69 -22.23
C ALA A 865 -10.43 -48.56 -21.85
N ALA A 866 -9.69 -48.17 -20.81
CA ALA A 866 -8.60 -48.97 -20.24
C ALA A 866 -9.10 -50.10 -19.31
N GLY A 867 -10.41 -50.21 -19.07
CA GLY A 867 -11.03 -51.30 -18.33
C GLY A 867 -11.25 -51.04 -16.83
N PHE A 868 -11.05 -49.81 -16.35
CA PHE A 868 -11.32 -49.45 -14.95
C PHE A 868 -12.80 -49.09 -14.74
N ARG A 869 -13.38 -49.49 -13.61
CA ARG A 869 -14.69 -49.00 -13.17
C ARG A 869 -14.51 -47.69 -12.43
N VAL A 870 -15.13 -46.63 -12.94
CA VAL A 870 -14.92 -45.26 -12.45
C VAL A 870 -16.13 -44.76 -11.65
N GLY A 871 -15.87 -44.10 -10.53
CA GLY A 871 -16.87 -43.37 -9.75
C GLY A 871 -16.52 -41.89 -9.60
N LEU A 872 -17.53 -41.05 -9.37
CA LEU A 872 -17.36 -39.61 -9.19
C LEU A 872 -17.62 -39.16 -7.75
N PHE A 873 -16.81 -38.19 -7.29
CA PHE A 873 -17.04 -37.42 -6.08
C PHE A 873 -16.73 -35.93 -6.29
N THR A 874 -17.71 -35.23 -6.81
CA THR A 874 -17.69 -33.80 -7.13
C THR A 874 -18.70 -33.04 -6.28
N GLY A 875 -18.80 -31.73 -6.49
CA GLY A 875 -19.84 -30.91 -5.87
C GLY A 875 -21.27 -31.31 -6.28
N GLN A 876 -21.45 -31.89 -7.46
CA GLN A 876 -22.76 -32.24 -8.04
C GLN A 876 -23.07 -33.75 -7.96
N ASP A 877 -22.06 -34.60 -8.08
CA ASP A 877 -22.20 -36.06 -8.08
C ASP A 877 -21.30 -36.70 -7.02
N LYS A 878 -21.88 -37.46 -6.10
CA LYS A 878 -21.16 -38.18 -5.03
C LYS A 878 -21.44 -39.68 -5.03
N SER A 879 -22.09 -40.17 -6.07
CA SER A 879 -22.60 -41.54 -6.17
C SER A 879 -21.47 -42.59 -6.18
N GLY A 880 -20.28 -42.22 -6.65
CA GLY A 880 -19.13 -43.12 -6.75
C GLY A 880 -18.47 -43.46 -5.40
N TYR A 881 -18.67 -42.64 -4.36
CA TYR A 881 -17.92 -42.78 -3.12
C TYR A 881 -18.21 -44.05 -2.33
N ALA A 882 -19.49 -44.38 -2.13
CA ALA A 882 -19.88 -45.60 -1.40
C ALA A 882 -19.33 -46.84 -2.11
N ARG A 883 -19.46 -46.89 -3.44
CA ARG A 883 -18.93 -47.95 -4.32
C ARG A 883 -17.40 -48.03 -4.30
N PHE A 884 -16.72 -46.91 -4.09
CA PHE A 884 -15.27 -46.88 -3.95
C PHE A 884 -14.82 -47.39 -2.57
N ILE A 885 -15.50 -47.03 -1.49
CA ILE A 885 -15.23 -47.59 -0.15
C ILE A 885 -15.67 -49.06 -0.04
N GLY A 886 -16.62 -49.49 -0.87
CA GLY A 886 -17.17 -50.85 -0.86
C GLY A 886 -18.21 -51.08 0.24
N ARG A 887 -18.79 -50.00 0.79
CA ARG A 887 -19.84 -50.07 1.81
C ARG A 887 -20.91 -49.02 1.58
N TRP A 888 -22.16 -49.43 1.77
CA TRP A 888 -23.31 -48.53 1.79
C TRP A 888 -23.31 -47.68 3.09
N PRO A 889 -23.98 -46.51 3.11
CA PRO A 889 -24.07 -45.67 4.30
C PRO A 889 -24.65 -46.36 5.55
N ASN A 890 -25.41 -47.44 5.36
CA ASN A 890 -25.97 -48.27 6.43
C ASN A 890 -24.98 -49.33 6.96
N GLY A 891 -23.75 -49.42 6.42
CA GLY A 891 -22.69 -50.33 6.85
C GLY A 891 -22.58 -51.63 6.03
N ASP A 892 -23.57 -51.93 5.19
CA ASP A 892 -23.60 -53.14 4.38
C ASP A 892 -22.49 -53.15 3.34
N ARG A 893 -21.89 -54.33 3.12
CA ARG A 893 -20.85 -54.50 2.09
C ARG A 893 -21.48 -54.43 0.70
N ILE A 894 -20.87 -53.66 -0.19
CA ILE A 894 -21.24 -53.59 -1.60
C ILE A 894 -20.60 -54.77 -2.34
N PRO A 895 -21.36 -55.52 -3.17
CA PRO A 895 -20.83 -56.59 -4.01
C PRO A 895 -19.61 -56.15 -4.82
N ASP A 896 -18.60 -57.01 -4.95
CA ASP A 896 -17.30 -56.64 -5.53
C ASP A 896 -17.42 -56.22 -7.02
N ASP A 897 -18.44 -56.70 -7.75
CA ASP A 897 -18.78 -56.34 -9.13
C ASP A 897 -19.43 -54.94 -9.25
N GLU A 898 -20.11 -54.47 -8.20
CA GLU A 898 -20.72 -53.12 -8.13
C GLU A 898 -19.76 -52.04 -7.60
N GLN A 899 -18.58 -52.43 -7.12
CA GLN A 899 -17.56 -51.50 -6.65
C GLN A 899 -16.84 -50.81 -7.82
N VAL A 900 -16.28 -49.65 -7.52
CA VAL A 900 -15.41 -48.91 -8.46
C VAL A 900 -13.95 -49.01 -8.04
N ASP A 901 -13.08 -49.01 -9.04
CA ASP A 901 -11.63 -49.14 -8.91
C ASP A 901 -10.96 -47.77 -8.79
N VAL A 902 -11.52 -46.77 -9.49
CA VAL A 902 -11.02 -45.39 -9.52
C VAL A 902 -12.10 -44.42 -9.06
N LEU A 903 -11.75 -43.50 -8.17
CA LEU A 903 -12.61 -42.38 -7.78
C LEU A 903 -12.04 -41.08 -8.34
N ILE A 904 -12.82 -40.32 -9.09
CA ILE A 904 -12.46 -38.97 -9.54
C ILE A 904 -13.07 -37.95 -8.59
N GLY A 905 -12.21 -37.26 -7.84
CA GLY A 905 -12.58 -36.25 -6.86
C GLY A 905 -12.28 -34.83 -7.33
N SER A 906 -13.19 -33.89 -7.07
CA SER A 906 -12.90 -32.45 -7.19
C SER A 906 -12.62 -31.81 -5.83
N GLU A 907 -12.59 -30.47 -5.70
CA GLU A 907 -12.43 -29.77 -4.41
C GLU A 907 -13.36 -30.32 -3.30
N ALA A 908 -14.52 -30.87 -3.66
CA ALA A 908 -15.42 -31.52 -2.71
C ALA A 908 -14.78 -32.69 -1.92
N ILE A 909 -13.81 -33.41 -2.49
CA ILE A 909 -13.09 -34.51 -1.82
C ILE A 909 -12.11 -34.01 -0.75
N SER A 910 -11.67 -32.76 -0.83
CA SER A 910 -10.68 -32.22 0.10
C SER A 910 -11.24 -32.02 1.51
N THR A 911 -12.54 -32.29 1.74
CA THR A 911 -13.26 -31.99 2.98
C THR A 911 -14.22 -33.11 3.38
N GLY A 912 -14.23 -33.45 4.67
CA GLY A 912 -15.30 -34.23 5.31
C GLY A 912 -15.66 -35.59 4.70
N VAL A 913 -14.68 -36.33 4.19
CA VAL A 913 -14.81 -37.73 3.76
C VAL A 913 -13.92 -38.63 4.60
N ASP A 914 -14.43 -39.82 4.96
CA ASP A 914 -13.74 -40.77 5.83
C ASP A 914 -13.78 -42.22 5.33
N GLY A 915 -12.69 -42.97 5.49
CA GLY A 915 -12.56 -44.36 5.04
C GLY A 915 -11.70 -44.59 3.80
N LEU A 916 -11.31 -43.53 3.08
CA LEU A 916 -10.41 -43.62 1.92
C LEU A 916 -9.07 -44.27 2.26
N GLN A 917 -8.55 -44.00 3.46
CA GLN A 917 -7.31 -44.57 4.00
C GLN A 917 -7.35 -46.10 4.15
N HIS A 918 -8.52 -46.73 4.14
CA HIS A 918 -8.62 -48.19 4.28
C HIS A 918 -8.60 -48.93 2.95
N VAL A 919 -8.84 -48.23 1.84
CA VAL A 919 -9.03 -48.84 0.51
C VAL A 919 -8.14 -48.25 -0.58
N CYS A 920 -7.67 -47.02 -0.40
CA CYS A 920 -6.93 -46.25 -1.39
C CYS A 920 -5.45 -46.15 -0.98
N ASP A 921 -4.56 -46.49 -1.90
CA ASP A 921 -3.11 -46.40 -1.74
C ASP A 921 -2.46 -45.44 -2.74
N THR A 922 -3.19 -45.05 -3.79
CA THR A 922 -2.67 -44.26 -4.91
C THR A 922 -3.49 -42.99 -5.12
N LEU A 923 -2.82 -41.85 -5.19
CA LEU A 923 -3.38 -40.53 -5.50
C LEU A 923 -2.72 -39.96 -6.75
N ILE A 924 -3.51 -39.53 -7.73
CA ILE A 924 -3.01 -38.92 -8.98
C ILE A 924 -3.61 -37.52 -9.13
N PHE A 925 -2.77 -36.52 -9.36
CA PHE A 925 -3.22 -35.14 -9.63
C PHE A 925 -3.37 -34.91 -11.14
N ALA A 926 -4.54 -35.15 -11.71
CA ALA A 926 -4.80 -34.81 -13.11
C ALA A 926 -4.60 -33.31 -13.36
N THR A 927 -5.07 -32.49 -12.41
CA THR A 927 -4.73 -31.07 -12.30
C THR A 927 -4.38 -30.73 -10.86
N LEU A 928 -3.40 -29.87 -10.66
CA LEU A 928 -2.93 -29.51 -9.33
C LEU A 928 -3.90 -28.54 -8.63
N PRO A 929 -3.98 -28.51 -7.29
CA PRO A 929 -4.62 -27.41 -6.59
C PRO A 929 -3.82 -26.10 -6.75
N TRP A 930 -4.35 -24.98 -6.24
CA TRP A 930 -3.69 -23.68 -6.30
C TRP A 930 -2.81 -23.37 -5.08
N THR A 931 -3.06 -24.06 -3.96
CA THR A 931 -2.42 -23.78 -2.68
C THR A 931 -1.83 -25.05 -2.09
N HIS A 932 -0.74 -24.90 -1.35
CA HIS A 932 -0.13 -26.00 -0.61
C HIS A 932 -1.10 -26.58 0.44
N ALA A 933 -1.88 -25.74 1.11
CA ALA A 933 -2.91 -26.18 2.06
C ALA A 933 -3.94 -27.13 1.44
N ASN A 934 -4.44 -26.83 0.23
CA ASN A 934 -5.38 -27.72 -0.45
C ASN A 934 -4.69 -29.03 -0.88
N TYR A 935 -3.44 -28.96 -1.34
CA TYR A 935 -2.64 -30.15 -1.64
C TYR A 935 -2.53 -31.07 -0.41
N GLN A 936 -2.13 -30.51 0.75
CA GLN A 936 -2.04 -31.24 2.02
C GLN A 936 -3.39 -31.83 2.46
N GLN A 937 -4.49 -31.09 2.30
CA GLN A 937 -5.83 -31.60 2.62
C GLN A 937 -6.21 -32.82 1.78
N ILE A 938 -5.86 -32.83 0.49
CA ILE A 938 -6.17 -33.93 -0.44
C ILE A 938 -5.30 -35.14 -0.11
N VAL A 939 -3.98 -34.95 0.01
CA VAL A 939 -3.04 -36.00 0.41
C VAL A 939 -3.44 -36.61 1.75
N GLY A 940 -3.78 -35.77 2.73
CA GLY A 940 -4.22 -36.17 4.07
C GLY A 940 -5.55 -36.93 4.13
N ARG A 941 -6.30 -37.07 3.03
CA ARG A 941 -7.47 -37.98 2.98
C ARG A 941 -7.06 -39.45 2.95
N ILE A 942 -5.89 -39.71 2.38
CA ILE A 942 -5.35 -41.05 2.21
C ILE A 942 -4.16 -41.25 3.15
N HIS A 943 -3.23 -40.30 3.20
CA HIS A 943 -2.07 -40.33 4.09
C HIS A 943 -2.44 -39.80 5.48
N ARG A 944 -2.99 -40.69 6.32
CA ARG A 944 -3.37 -40.39 7.71
C ARG A 944 -3.40 -41.64 8.58
N GLN A 945 -3.65 -41.46 9.88
CA GLN A 945 -3.82 -42.55 10.83
C GLN A 945 -4.91 -43.54 10.38
N GLY A 946 -4.62 -44.84 10.49
CA GLY A 946 -5.50 -45.91 10.02
C GLY A 946 -5.32 -46.28 8.54
N GLN A 947 -4.31 -45.74 7.86
CA GLN A 947 -3.94 -46.15 6.51
C GLN A 947 -3.53 -47.64 6.47
N ALA A 948 -4.19 -48.40 5.61
CA ALA A 948 -4.00 -49.85 5.48
C ALA A 948 -2.74 -50.22 4.66
N ALA A 949 -2.37 -49.38 3.68
CA ALA A 949 -1.18 -49.57 2.86
C ALA A 949 0.10 -49.11 3.56
N ARG A 950 1.21 -49.84 3.36
CA ARG A 950 2.53 -49.45 3.89
C ARG A 950 3.08 -48.19 3.22
N THR A 951 2.72 -47.98 1.96
CA THR A 951 3.18 -46.85 1.15
C THR A 951 1.98 -46.24 0.43
N VAL A 952 1.86 -44.91 0.48
CA VAL A 952 0.89 -44.14 -0.30
C VAL A 952 1.62 -43.50 -1.47
N LYS A 953 1.25 -43.85 -2.70
CA LYS A 953 1.84 -43.32 -3.93
C LYS A 953 1.11 -42.05 -4.36
N VAL A 954 1.84 -40.96 -4.57
CA VAL A 954 1.32 -39.69 -5.09
C VAL A 954 1.97 -39.40 -6.43
N VAL A 955 1.18 -39.29 -7.49
CA VAL A 955 1.67 -39.09 -8.86
C VAL A 955 1.25 -37.71 -9.36
N ILE A 956 2.22 -36.95 -9.85
CA ILE A 956 2.02 -35.57 -10.32
C ILE A 956 2.50 -35.45 -11.77
N PRO A 957 1.60 -35.61 -12.76
CA PRO A 957 1.92 -35.36 -14.16
C PRO A 957 2.08 -33.85 -14.43
N THR A 958 3.29 -33.42 -14.75
CA THR A 958 3.64 -32.07 -15.19
C THR A 958 3.87 -32.04 -16.69
N THR A 959 3.63 -30.89 -17.33
CA THR A 959 3.81 -30.71 -18.78
C THR A 959 4.83 -29.63 -19.05
N TYR A 960 5.68 -29.79 -20.05
CA TYR A 960 6.65 -28.80 -20.52
C TYR A 960 6.61 -28.67 -22.05
N ALA A 961 7.04 -27.54 -22.57
CA ALA A 961 7.11 -27.28 -24.00
C ALA A 961 8.41 -26.57 -24.32
N ASP A 962 9.17 -27.09 -25.28
CA ASP A 962 10.45 -26.53 -25.71
C ASP A 962 10.18 -25.49 -26.82
N VAL A 963 10.46 -24.22 -26.54
CA VAL A 963 10.12 -23.07 -27.39
C VAL A 963 11.38 -22.58 -28.11
N PRO A 964 11.41 -22.55 -29.45
CA PRO A 964 12.55 -22.00 -30.18
C PRO A 964 12.70 -20.48 -29.94
N THR A 965 13.93 -20.03 -29.66
CA THR A 965 14.30 -18.61 -29.50
C THR A 965 15.50 -18.27 -30.39
N ALA A 966 15.83 -16.97 -30.53
CA ALA A 966 17.00 -16.50 -31.29
C ALA A 966 18.33 -17.11 -30.80
N ASP A 967 18.43 -17.36 -29.50
CA ASP A 967 19.67 -17.78 -28.82
C ASP A 967 19.67 -19.27 -28.46
N GLY A 968 18.62 -20.03 -28.79
CA GLY A 968 18.54 -21.47 -28.49
C GLY A 968 17.11 -22.01 -28.38
N THR A 969 16.87 -22.89 -27.41
CA THR A 969 15.57 -23.46 -27.08
C THR A 969 15.29 -23.24 -25.61
N GLU A 970 14.16 -22.60 -25.30
CA GLU A 970 13.75 -22.22 -23.96
C GLU A 970 12.53 -23.03 -23.55
N ARG A 971 12.57 -23.68 -22.38
CA ARG A 971 11.51 -24.60 -21.98
C ARG A 971 10.48 -23.90 -21.11
N TRP A 972 9.21 -23.92 -21.52
CA TRP A 972 8.06 -23.37 -20.81
C TRP A 972 7.24 -24.48 -20.11
N SER A 973 6.60 -24.18 -18.97
CA SER A 973 5.76 -25.18 -18.28
C SER A 973 4.61 -24.54 -17.48
N TRP A 974 3.36 -24.85 -17.84
CA TRP A 974 2.19 -24.44 -17.06
C TRP A 974 2.08 -25.21 -15.73
N CYS A 975 2.08 -26.54 -15.81
CA CYS A 975 1.94 -27.40 -14.63
C CYS A 975 3.18 -27.33 -13.73
N GLY A 976 4.37 -27.19 -14.30
CA GLY A 976 5.63 -27.02 -13.56
C GLY A 976 5.68 -25.69 -12.82
N GLN A 977 5.23 -24.58 -13.42
CA GLN A 977 5.09 -23.32 -12.67
C GLN A 977 4.05 -23.41 -11.55
N ARG A 978 2.95 -24.15 -11.75
CA ARG A 978 1.94 -24.37 -10.70
C ARG A 978 2.44 -25.32 -9.60
N TRP A 979 3.18 -26.36 -9.97
CA TRP A 979 3.82 -27.29 -9.05
C TRP A 979 4.91 -26.58 -8.24
N ALA A 980 5.77 -25.79 -8.88
CA ALA A 980 6.76 -24.95 -8.22
C ALA A 980 6.11 -23.99 -7.20
N ARG A 981 4.88 -23.51 -7.44
CA ARG A 981 4.14 -22.72 -6.43
C ARG A 981 3.56 -23.55 -5.29
N VAL A 982 3.21 -24.81 -5.55
CA VAL A 982 2.75 -25.76 -4.53
C VAL A 982 3.94 -26.33 -3.73
N GLU A 983 5.12 -26.39 -4.34
CA GLU A 983 6.36 -27.01 -3.83
C GLU A 983 7.35 -25.99 -3.24
N MET A 984 7.36 -24.72 -3.68
CA MET A 984 8.07 -23.61 -3.00
C MET A 984 7.49 -23.48 -1.60
N LYS A 985 8.19 -24.12 -0.65
CA LYS A 985 7.75 -24.63 0.66
C LYS A 985 7.03 -23.70 1.63
N GLU A 986 6.72 -22.46 1.29
CA GLU A 986 6.23 -21.51 2.29
C GLU A 986 5.21 -20.57 1.66
N SER A 987 3.93 -20.94 1.80
CA SER A 987 2.87 -19.99 1.53
C SER A 987 2.72 -19.02 2.72
N LEU A 988 2.14 -17.86 2.48
CA LEU A 988 1.70 -16.94 3.53
C LEU A 988 0.79 -17.63 4.57
N ALA A 989 0.11 -18.71 4.17
CA ALA A 989 -0.69 -19.53 5.07
C ALA A 989 0.20 -20.38 5.99
N ASP A 990 1.24 -21.04 5.48
CA ASP A 990 2.18 -21.81 6.32
C ASP A 990 2.97 -20.87 7.25
N CYS A 991 3.31 -19.67 6.77
CA CYS A 991 3.85 -18.58 7.58
C CYS A 991 2.91 -18.20 8.72
N ALA A 992 1.61 -18.06 8.43
CA ALA A 992 0.62 -17.68 9.42
C ALA A 992 0.23 -18.83 10.37
N VAL A 993 0.31 -20.09 9.93
CA VAL A 993 -0.14 -21.25 10.71
C VAL A 993 1.02 -21.90 11.46
N ASP A 994 2.12 -22.16 10.77
CA ASP A 994 3.28 -22.93 11.25
C ASP A 994 4.50 -22.08 11.58
N GLY A 995 4.49 -20.78 11.27
CA GLY A 995 5.59 -19.89 11.61
C GLY A 995 6.79 -20.03 10.67
N VAL A 996 6.59 -20.57 9.47
CA VAL A 996 7.64 -20.77 8.47
C VAL A 996 7.76 -19.53 7.57
N VAL A 997 8.95 -18.93 7.47
CA VAL A 997 9.16 -17.64 6.78
C VAL A 997 9.27 -17.85 5.26
N PRO A 998 8.40 -17.26 4.41
CA PRO A 998 8.39 -17.46 2.96
C PRO A 998 9.60 -16.99 2.17
N LYS A 999 10.04 -17.84 1.23
CA LYS A 999 11.12 -17.58 0.25
C LYS A 999 10.72 -16.77 -1.00
N GLY A 1000 9.45 -16.37 -1.22
CA GLY A 1000 9.05 -15.66 -2.46
C GLY A 1000 7.71 -14.89 -2.46
N VAL A 1001 7.45 -14.14 -3.54
CA VAL A 1001 6.28 -13.23 -3.71
C VAL A 1001 5.08 -13.95 -4.37
N LEU A 1002 3.87 -13.69 -3.87
CA LEU A 1002 2.64 -14.39 -4.24
C LEU A 1002 1.79 -13.66 -5.29
N VAL A 1003 1.31 -14.40 -6.30
CA VAL A 1003 0.51 -13.92 -7.44
C VAL A 1003 -0.81 -14.70 -7.53
N SER A 1004 -1.94 -14.11 -7.95
CA SER A 1004 -3.24 -14.81 -8.04
C SER A 1004 -3.28 -15.85 -9.18
N PRO A 1005 -4.16 -16.87 -9.15
CA PRO A 1005 -4.30 -17.87 -10.21
C PRO A 1005 -4.43 -17.31 -11.64
N THR A 1006 -5.16 -16.20 -11.78
CA THR A 1006 -5.38 -15.52 -13.06
C THR A 1006 -4.16 -14.71 -13.50
N GLU A 1007 -3.50 -14.01 -12.58
CA GLU A 1007 -2.26 -13.29 -12.86
C GLU A 1007 -1.11 -14.26 -13.18
N ALA A 1008 -1.10 -15.42 -12.53
CA ALA A 1008 -0.21 -16.54 -12.81
C ALA A 1008 -0.39 -17.11 -14.23
N ALA A 1009 -1.64 -17.35 -14.64
CA ALA A 1009 -1.97 -17.78 -16.00
C ALA A 1009 -1.57 -16.71 -17.03
N ARG A 1010 -1.85 -15.44 -16.72
CA ARG A 1010 -1.47 -14.31 -17.57
C ARG A 1010 0.05 -14.22 -17.74
N ALA A 1011 0.79 -14.24 -16.63
CA ALA A 1011 2.25 -14.12 -16.64
C ALA A 1011 2.91 -15.30 -17.37
N SER A 1012 2.40 -16.52 -17.18
CA SER A 1012 2.90 -17.71 -17.88
C SER A 1012 2.76 -17.60 -19.40
N LEU A 1013 1.65 -17.03 -19.89
CA LEU A 1013 1.41 -16.85 -21.32
C LEU A 1013 2.08 -15.60 -21.90
N GLU A 1014 2.22 -14.53 -21.12
CA GLU A 1014 3.03 -13.38 -21.50
C GLU A 1014 4.50 -13.80 -21.66
N TRP A 1015 5.02 -14.62 -20.75
CA TRP A 1015 6.34 -15.23 -20.86
C TRP A 1015 6.49 -16.07 -22.13
N LEU A 1016 5.56 -17.01 -22.39
CA LEU A 1016 5.56 -17.83 -23.61
C LEU A 1016 5.54 -16.98 -24.90
N ARG A 1017 4.78 -15.89 -24.92
CA ARG A 1017 4.73 -14.97 -26.08
C ARG A 1017 6.02 -14.17 -26.25
N ARG A 1018 6.66 -13.75 -25.16
CA ARG A 1018 7.96 -13.04 -25.21
C ARG A 1018 9.04 -13.93 -25.80
N LEU A 1019 9.10 -15.21 -25.37
CA LEU A 1019 10.00 -16.22 -25.93
C LEU A 1019 9.79 -16.37 -27.44
N ARG A 1020 8.54 -16.55 -27.89
CA ARG A 1020 8.23 -16.73 -29.31
C ARG A 1020 8.51 -15.49 -30.18
N ASN A 1021 8.40 -14.29 -29.61
CA ASN A 1021 8.58 -13.04 -30.35
C ASN A 1021 10.04 -12.52 -30.34
N ASN A 1022 11.01 -13.29 -29.82
CA ASN A 1022 12.40 -12.84 -29.63
C ASN A 1022 12.54 -11.51 -28.88
N GLN A 1023 11.63 -11.25 -27.93
CA GLN A 1023 11.67 -10.06 -27.08
C GLN A 1023 12.35 -10.37 -25.75
N ILE A 1024 13.58 -10.90 -25.83
CA ILE A 1024 14.43 -11.15 -24.66
C ILE A 1024 15.30 -9.91 -24.49
N GLN A 1025 15.03 -9.10 -23.46
CA GLN A 1025 15.97 -8.06 -23.03
C GLN A 1025 16.83 -8.64 -21.91
N THR A 1026 18.10 -8.88 -22.21
CA THR A 1026 19.16 -9.11 -21.20
C THR A 1026 19.57 -7.75 -20.65
N ALA A 1027 19.32 -7.52 -19.36
CA ALA A 1027 19.62 -6.23 -18.73
C ALA A 1027 21.11 -6.06 -18.44
N SER A 1028 21.73 -5.04 -19.05
CA SER A 1028 23.02 -4.46 -18.66
C SER A 1028 22.76 -3.21 -17.81
N ARG A 1029 23.34 -3.16 -16.61
CA ARG A 1029 23.06 -2.15 -15.57
C ARG A 1029 23.96 -0.92 -15.66
N ARG A 1030 23.41 0.23 -15.23
CA ARG A 1030 24.15 1.46 -14.87
C ARG A 1030 23.63 1.98 -13.53
N PRO A 1031 24.49 2.61 -12.71
CA PRO A 1031 24.20 2.94 -11.32
C PRO A 1031 23.24 4.13 -11.20
N LEU A 1032 22.37 4.08 -10.19
CA LEU A 1032 21.49 5.16 -9.77
C LEU A 1032 22.02 5.76 -8.46
N ASP A 1033 22.34 7.05 -8.51
CA ASP A 1033 22.69 7.87 -7.36
C ASP A 1033 21.48 8.20 -6.49
N GLN A 1034 21.59 7.92 -5.18
CA GLN A 1034 21.03 8.63 -4.01
C GLN A 1034 19.48 8.78 -3.89
N LEU A 1035 18.83 8.78 -2.72
CA LEU A 1035 19.21 8.80 -1.30
C LEU A 1035 17.97 8.37 -0.47
N LEU A 1036 18.25 7.71 0.65
CA LEU A 1036 17.41 7.43 1.83
C LEU A 1036 16.56 8.65 2.28
N GLY A 1037 15.45 8.55 2.99
CA GLY A 1037 14.89 7.51 3.87
C GLY A 1037 13.54 8.04 4.40
N ALA A 1038 12.62 7.17 4.78
CA ALA A 1038 12.49 6.58 6.11
C ALA A 1038 11.71 7.48 7.09
N ASP A 1039 10.69 6.83 7.65
CA ASP A 1039 9.95 7.16 8.86
C ASP A 1039 8.93 8.31 8.71
N VAL A 1040 7.76 8.25 9.34
CA VAL A 1040 7.52 7.75 10.69
C VAL A 1040 6.05 7.35 10.81
N ASP A 1041 5.84 6.21 11.45
CA ASP A 1041 4.70 5.94 12.33
C ASP A 1041 4.14 7.19 13.04
N ARG A 1042 2.83 7.19 13.34
CA ARG A 1042 2.30 7.45 14.71
C ARG A 1042 0.76 7.49 14.76
N MET A 1043 0.19 6.44 15.36
CA MET A 1043 -0.85 6.41 16.44
C MET A 1043 -2.23 7.05 16.16
N THR A 1044 -3.42 6.52 16.53
CA THR A 1044 -3.90 5.52 17.51
C THR A 1044 -5.38 5.11 17.17
N PRO A 1045 -5.97 4.05 17.78
CA PRO A 1045 -7.23 3.41 17.39
C PRO A 1045 -8.49 3.87 18.18
N THR A 1046 -9.67 3.46 17.67
CA THR A 1046 -11.08 3.72 18.07
C THR A 1046 -11.66 5.11 17.70
N ALA A 1047 -12.70 5.25 16.88
CA ALA A 1047 -13.84 4.36 16.65
C ALA A 1047 -14.37 4.35 15.19
N LYS A 1048 -14.28 3.15 14.61
CA LYS A 1048 -15.30 2.43 13.82
C LYS A 1048 -15.58 2.84 12.35
N PHE A 1049 -15.02 1.99 11.49
CA PHE A 1049 -15.71 1.35 10.36
C PHE A 1049 -16.20 2.24 9.22
N ARG A 1050 -15.28 2.66 8.36
CA ARG A 1050 -15.45 2.61 6.89
C ARG A 1050 -14.12 2.19 6.27
N ARG A 1051 -14.02 0.95 5.77
CA ARG A 1051 -12.82 0.48 5.03
C ARG A 1051 -12.68 1.32 3.76
N PHE A 1052 -11.70 2.21 3.74
CA PHE A 1052 -11.30 2.99 2.60
C PHE A 1052 -10.43 2.11 1.67
N SER A 1053 -10.78 1.98 0.39
CA SER A 1053 -9.85 1.51 -0.66
C SER A 1053 -8.58 2.38 -0.68
N GLU A 1054 -7.43 1.88 -1.16
CA GLU A 1054 -6.20 2.71 -1.30
C GLU A 1054 -6.48 4.02 -2.05
N LEU A 1055 -7.32 3.97 -3.08
CA LEU A 1055 -7.78 5.17 -3.80
C LEU A 1055 -8.50 6.13 -2.86
N SER A 1056 -9.36 5.64 -1.98
CA SER A 1056 -10.08 6.47 -1.02
C SER A 1056 -9.26 6.92 0.19
N THR A 1057 -8.15 6.24 0.49
CA THR A 1057 -7.13 6.71 1.45
C THR A 1057 -6.36 7.89 0.86
N VAL A 1058 -5.87 7.78 -0.38
CA VAL A 1058 -5.22 8.89 -1.10
C VAL A 1058 -6.20 10.04 -1.33
N HIS A 1059 -7.43 9.74 -1.77
CA HIS A 1059 -8.51 10.72 -1.92
C HIS A 1059 -8.89 11.38 -0.58
N GLY A 1060 -8.88 10.63 0.53
CA GLY A 1060 -9.13 11.15 1.87
C GLY A 1060 -8.06 12.12 2.35
N ALA A 1061 -6.79 11.87 2.00
CA ALA A 1061 -5.70 12.81 2.25
C ALA A 1061 -5.90 14.14 1.48
N TRP A 1062 -6.33 14.08 0.21
CA TRP A 1062 -6.58 15.29 -0.58
C TRP A 1062 -7.84 16.03 -0.08
N ALA A 1063 -8.86 15.28 0.38
CA ALA A 1063 -10.11 15.80 0.99
C ALA A 1063 -9.94 16.61 2.28
N THR A 1064 -8.79 16.50 2.94
CA THR A 1064 -8.55 17.18 4.23
C THR A 1064 -7.65 18.42 4.12
N THR A 1065 -7.04 18.67 2.95
CA THR A 1065 -6.15 19.80 2.69
C THR A 1065 -6.81 20.83 1.77
N SER A 1066 -6.36 22.09 1.78
CA SER A 1066 -6.82 23.08 0.79
C SER A 1066 -6.17 22.83 -0.58
N SER A 1067 -6.77 23.38 -1.63
CA SER A 1067 -6.32 23.25 -3.01
C SER A 1067 -4.89 23.79 -3.21
N VAL A 1068 -4.56 24.93 -2.60
CA VAL A 1068 -3.19 25.50 -2.57
C VAL A 1068 -2.20 24.50 -1.97
N VAL A 1069 -2.50 23.93 -0.80
CA VAL A 1069 -1.61 22.98 -0.11
C VAL A 1069 -1.45 21.70 -0.93
N THR A 1070 -2.54 21.24 -1.54
CA THR A 1070 -2.53 20.06 -2.41
C THR A 1070 -1.71 20.33 -3.68
N HIS A 1071 -1.86 21.51 -4.29
CA HIS A 1071 -1.08 21.93 -5.45
C HIS A 1071 0.42 22.03 -5.14
N THR A 1072 0.81 22.69 -4.05
CA THR A 1072 2.21 22.78 -3.62
C THR A 1072 2.80 21.39 -3.40
N ARG A 1073 2.10 20.53 -2.65
CA ARG A 1073 2.56 19.17 -2.36
C ARG A 1073 2.73 18.31 -3.62
N LEU A 1074 1.74 18.33 -4.52
CA LEU A 1074 1.80 17.54 -5.75
C LEU A 1074 2.77 18.14 -6.79
N THR A 1075 3.09 19.43 -6.70
CA THR A 1075 4.16 20.06 -7.50
C THR A 1075 5.55 19.65 -6.99
N GLU A 1076 5.72 19.56 -5.67
CA GLU A 1076 6.96 19.10 -5.03
C GLU A 1076 7.19 17.59 -5.20
N ASP A 1077 6.12 16.78 -5.12
CA ASP A 1077 6.12 15.34 -5.36
C ASP A 1077 5.04 14.90 -6.37
N PRO A 1078 5.34 14.97 -7.68
CA PRO A 1078 4.42 14.51 -8.73
C PRO A 1078 4.11 13.00 -8.67
N ALA A 1079 4.92 12.19 -7.97
CA ALA A 1079 4.70 10.75 -7.90
C ALA A 1079 3.38 10.40 -7.16
N GLU A 1080 2.97 11.22 -6.19
CA GLU A 1080 1.69 11.08 -5.50
C GLU A 1080 0.51 11.24 -6.49
N TRP A 1081 0.59 12.21 -7.40
CA TRP A 1081 -0.41 12.41 -8.46
C TRP A 1081 -0.47 11.20 -9.41
N HIS A 1082 0.69 10.67 -9.84
CA HIS A 1082 0.75 9.49 -10.70
C HIS A 1082 0.16 8.25 -10.02
N ARG A 1083 0.41 8.06 -8.71
CA ARG A 1083 -0.17 6.97 -7.92
C ARG A 1083 -1.69 7.09 -7.82
N TYR A 1084 -2.22 8.29 -7.54
CA TYR A 1084 -3.66 8.53 -7.52
C TYR A 1084 -4.31 8.19 -8.87
N HIS A 1085 -3.73 8.66 -9.98
CA HIS A 1085 -4.27 8.41 -11.31
C HIS A 1085 -4.12 6.96 -11.79
N ALA A 1086 -3.09 6.23 -11.35
CA ALA A 1086 -2.97 4.79 -11.58
C ALA A 1086 -4.11 4.01 -10.89
N LEU A 1087 -4.38 4.31 -9.62
CA LEU A 1087 -5.50 3.72 -8.86
C LEU A 1087 -6.85 4.12 -9.47
N TYR A 1088 -7.00 5.37 -9.90
CA TYR A 1088 -8.17 5.88 -10.59
C TYR A 1088 -8.41 5.17 -11.93
N ARG A 1089 -7.36 4.78 -12.66
CA ARG A 1089 -7.44 3.99 -13.91
C ARG A 1089 -7.99 2.60 -13.67
N GLU A 1090 -7.54 1.93 -12.62
CA GLU A 1090 -8.07 0.61 -12.25
C GLU A 1090 -9.50 0.69 -11.72
N ALA A 1091 -9.84 1.72 -10.94
CA ALA A 1091 -11.21 1.92 -10.43
C ALA A 1091 -12.22 2.15 -11.56
N ARG A 1092 -11.88 3.00 -12.55
CA ARG A 1092 -12.73 3.32 -13.71
C ARG A 1092 -13.13 2.10 -14.54
N LYS A 1093 -12.31 1.04 -14.61
CA LYS A 1093 -12.63 -0.19 -15.38
C LYS A 1093 -13.93 -0.87 -14.92
N LYS A 1094 -14.33 -0.65 -13.66
CA LYS A 1094 -15.52 -1.26 -13.06
C LYS A 1094 -16.74 -0.33 -13.06
N TRP A 1095 -16.60 0.90 -13.53
CA TRP A 1095 -17.69 1.88 -13.49
C TRP A 1095 -18.62 1.69 -14.68
N GLU A 1096 -19.93 1.67 -14.40
CA GLU A 1096 -20.97 1.64 -15.43
C GLU A 1096 -20.88 2.86 -16.35
N VAL A 1097 -20.55 4.02 -15.77
CA VAL A 1097 -20.37 5.29 -16.48
C VAL A 1097 -19.09 5.95 -16.00
N VAL A 1098 -18.25 6.37 -16.94
CA VAL A 1098 -17.08 7.22 -16.66
C VAL A 1098 -17.50 8.68 -16.86
N PRO A 1099 -17.48 9.53 -15.82
CA PRO A 1099 -18.02 10.90 -15.89
C PRO A 1099 -17.50 11.75 -17.05
N ALA A 1100 -16.18 11.73 -17.30
CA ALA A 1100 -15.57 12.45 -18.42
C ALA A 1100 -16.12 12.02 -19.79
N TYR A 1101 -16.47 10.73 -19.98
CA TYR A 1101 -16.98 10.23 -21.25
C TYR A 1101 -18.43 10.66 -21.48
N GLU A 1102 -19.22 10.75 -20.40
CA GLU A 1102 -20.58 11.25 -20.46
C GLU A 1102 -20.60 12.76 -20.77
N PHE A 1103 -19.70 13.55 -20.17
CA PHE A 1103 -19.52 14.95 -20.53
C PHE A 1103 -19.03 15.12 -21.98
N ALA A 1104 -18.10 14.30 -22.45
CA ALA A 1104 -17.66 14.30 -23.86
C ALA A 1104 -18.84 14.03 -24.81
N ARG A 1105 -19.69 13.05 -24.48
CA ARG A 1105 -20.92 12.76 -25.24
C ARG A 1105 -21.84 13.99 -25.31
N TRP A 1106 -22.07 14.68 -24.19
CA TRP A 1106 -22.91 15.87 -24.16
C TRP A 1106 -22.32 17.04 -24.96
N LEU A 1107 -21.00 17.22 -24.93
CA LEU A 1107 -20.32 18.20 -25.78
C LEU A 1107 -20.52 17.85 -27.26
N ASN A 1108 -20.24 16.60 -27.65
CA ASN A 1108 -20.40 16.16 -29.04
C ASN A 1108 -21.85 16.28 -29.58
N GLU A 1109 -22.85 16.24 -28.70
CA GLU A 1109 -24.25 16.50 -29.06
C GLU A 1109 -24.60 18.00 -29.21
N ARG A 1110 -23.77 18.90 -28.68
CA ARG A 1110 -23.96 20.35 -28.83
C ARG A 1110 -23.51 20.78 -30.22
N LYS A 1111 -24.39 21.53 -30.90
CA LYS A 1111 -24.14 22.05 -32.25
C LYS A 1111 -23.35 23.36 -32.29
N ARG A 1112 -23.17 24.03 -31.15
CA ARG A 1112 -22.49 25.32 -31.06
C ARG A 1112 -21.10 25.13 -30.43
N PRO A 1113 -20.01 25.54 -31.11
CA PRO A 1113 -18.69 25.61 -30.53
C PRO A 1113 -18.69 26.33 -29.18
N CYS A 1114 -17.90 25.84 -28.25
CA CYS A 1114 -17.78 26.42 -26.93
C CYS A 1114 -16.37 26.20 -26.37
N VAL A 1115 -15.92 27.10 -25.51
CA VAL A 1115 -14.69 26.98 -24.73
C VAL A 1115 -15.02 26.33 -23.39
N VAL A 1116 -14.36 25.23 -23.07
CA VAL A 1116 -14.64 24.41 -21.89
C VAL A 1116 -13.40 24.37 -21.00
N ALA A 1117 -13.50 24.83 -19.75
CA ALA A 1117 -12.48 24.58 -18.74
C ALA A 1117 -12.73 23.22 -18.10
N ASP A 1118 -11.79 22.29 -18.24
CA ASP A 1118 -11.79 21.01 -17.54
C ASP A 1118 -10.96 21.16 -16.26
N MET A 1119 -11.64 21.42 -15.14
CA MET A 1119 -11.04 21.72 -13.84
C MET A 1119 -10.79 20.41 -13.09
N GLY A 1120 -9.51 20.01 -12.98
CA GLY A 1120 -9.09 18.69 -12.49
C GLY A 1120 -9.15 17.63 -13.59
N CYS A 1121 -8.56 17.93 -14.75
CA CYS A 1121 -8.69 17.14 -15.97
C CYS A 1121 -8.00 15.75 -15.91
N GLY A 1122 -7.11 15.54 -14.94
CA GLY A 1122 -6.32 14.33 -14.77
C GLY A 1122 -5.54 13.99 -16.02
N GLU A 1123 -5.79 12.80 -16.55
CA GLU A 1123 -5.19 12.27 -17.79
C GLU A 1123 -5.90 12.77 -19.06
N MET A 1124 -6.62 13.90 -19.01
CA MET A 1124 -7.31 14.55 -20.15
C MET A 1124 -8.39 13.71 -20.85
N LEU A 1125 -9.06 12.82 -20.12
CA LEU A 1125 -10.08 11.91 -20.68
C LEU A 1125 -11.22 12.60 -21.46
N LEU A 1126 -11.59 13.83 -21.04
CA LEU A 1126 -12.61 14.63 -21.70
C LEU A 1126 -12.11 15.10 -23.07
N ALA A 1127 -10.95 15.75 -23.10
CA ALA A 1127 -10.35 16.30 -24.30
C ALA A 1127 -10.08 15.21 -25.37
N GLU A 1128 -9.68 14.01 -24.97
CA GLU A 1128 -9.45 12.88 -25.90
C GLU A 1128 -10.72 12.42 -26.65
N ARG A 1129 -11.91 12.65 -26.09
CA ARG A 1129 -13.18 12.10 -26.61
C ARG A 1129 -14.12 13.14 -27.19
N VAL A 1130 -13.81 14.42 -27.05
CA VAL A 1130 -14.55 15.49 -27.73
C VAL A 1130 -14.11 15.52 -29.19
N THR A 1131 -15.04 15.24 -30.09
CA THR A 1131 -14.83 15.21 -31.55
C THR A 1131 -15.50 16.38 -32.26
N ALA A 1132 -16.44 17.05 -31.59
CA ALA A 1132 -17.04 18.29 -32.07
C ALA A 1132 -16.10 19.50 -31.88
N ASP A 1133 -16.36 20.57 -32.62
CA ASP A 1133 -15.54 21.79 -32.68
C ASP A 1133 -15.68 22.62 -31.39
N HIS A 1134 -15.12 22.10 -30.29
CA HIS A 1134 -15.06 22.76 -28.98
C HIS A 1134 -13.60 22.89 -28.53
N THR A 1135 -13.28 23.99 -27.85
CA THR A 1135 -11.95 24.22 -27.30
C THR A 1135 -11.92 23.73 -25.86
N ILE A 1136 -11.20 22.64 -25.59
CA ILE A 1136 -11.02 22.13 -24.22
C ILE A 1136 -9.73 22.71 -23.64
N LEU A 1137 -9.83 23.38 -22.50
CA LEU A 1137 -8.73 23.94 -21.72
C LEU A 1137 -8.52 23.05 -20.48
N PRO A 1138 -7.53 22.14 -20.49
CA PRO A 1138 -7.31 21.20 -19.38
C PRO A 1138 -6.44 21.80 -18.28
N PHE A 1139 -6.94 21.77 -17.04
CA PHE A 1139 -6.25 22.25 -15.85
C PHE A 1139 -6.16 21.14 -14.80
N ASP A 1140 -4.99 20.94 -14.22
CA ASP A 1140 -4.79 20.01 -13.10
C ASP A 1140 -3.71 20.54 -12.14
N HIS A 1141 -3.57 19.94 -10.96
CA HIS A 1141 -2.47 20.27 -10.06
C HIS A 1141 -1.10 19.86 -10.62
N VAL A 1142 -1.04 18.83 -11.46
CA VAL A 1142 0.17 18.35 -12.14
C VAL A 1142 -0.12 18.16 -13.63
N ALA A 1143 0.78 18.65 -14.48
CA ALA A 1143 0.64 18.48 -15.93
C ALA A 1143 0.96 17.04 -16.35
N PHE A 1144 -0.06 16.29 -16.77
CA PHE A 1144 0.13 14.96 -17.35
C PHE A 1144 0.86 14.98 -18.70
N ASP A 1145 0.64 16.03 -19.48
CA ASP A 1145 1.16 16.28 -20.82
C ASP A 1145 1.33 17.80 -20.97
N ALA A 1146 2.16 18.26 -21.92
CA ALA A 1146 2.41 19.67 -22.20
C ALA A 1146 1.15 20.50 -22.53
N ARG A 1147 0.03 19.85 -22.87
CA ARG A 1147 -1.28 20.48 -23.08
C ARG A 1147 -2.00 20.85 -21.79
N VAL A 1148 -1.71 20.16 -20.67
CA VAL A 1148 -2.30 20.42 -19.36
C VAL A 1148 -1.61 21.61 -18.72
N THR A 1149 -2.40 22.59 -18.29
CA THR A 1149 -1.86 23.70 -17.49
C THR A 1149 -1.86 23.29 -16.02
N ALA A 1150 -0.66 23.12 -15.45
CA ALA A 1150 -0.51 22.84 -14.02
C ALA A 1150 -0.83 24.10 -13.20
N CYS A 1151 -1.86 24.07 -12.36
CA CYS A 1151 -2.26 25.18 -11.50
C CYS A 1151 -3.06 24.72 -10.28
N ASP A 1152 -3.35 25.65 -9.37
CA ASP A 1152 -4.35 25.44 -8.32
C ASP A 1152 -5.75 25.42 -8.96
N ILE A 1153 -6.56 24.39 -8.69
CA ILE A 1153 -7.95 24.29 -9.18
C ILE A 1153 -8.87 25.37 -8.61
N ALA A 1154 -8.49 25.98 -7.49
CA ALA A 1154 -9.20 27.12 -6.90
C ALA A 1154 -8.73 28.48 -7.45
N ASP A 1155 -7.69 28.53 -8.29
CA ASP A 1155 -7.14 29.74 -8.91
C ASP A 1155 -6.55 29.42 -10.29
N LEU A 1156 -7.41 29.28 -11.29
CA LEU A 1156 -7.00 28.97 -12.66
C LEU A 1156 -6.42 30.23 -13.33
N PRO A 1157 -5.40 30.07 -14.20
CA PRO A 1157 -4.80 31.17 -14.97
C PRO A 1157 -5.69 31.58 -16.16
N LEU A 1158 -6.98 31.76 -15.92
CA LEU A 1158 -8.00 32.20 -16.85
C LEU A 1158 -8.53 33.57 -16.43
N ASP A 1159 -8.86 34.42 -17.41
CA ASP A 1159 -9.56 35.68 -17.13
C ASP A 1159 -11.01 35.39 -16.70
N ASP A 1160 -11.64 36.34 -15.99
CA ASP A 1160 -13.05 36.23 -15.59
C ASP A 1160 -13.96 36.06 -16.83
N ALA A 1161 -15.00 35.24 -16.71
CA ALA A 1161 -15.98 34.99 -17.77
C ALA A 1161 -15.38 34.55 -19.13
N SER A 1162 -14.22 33.88 -19.12
CA SER A 1162 -13.45 33.51 -20.32
C SER A 1162 -13.83 32.15 -20.92
N VAL A 1163 -14.67 31.34 -20.26
CA VAL A 1163 -15.10 30.03 -20.76
C VAL A 1163 -16.62 29.89 -20.74
N ASP A 1164 -17.18 29.15 -21.70
CA ASP A 1164 -18.63 28.91 -21.80
C ASP A 1164 -19.12 27.83 -20.82
N ILE A 1165 -18.24 26.86 -20.51
CA ILE A 1165 -18.54 25.69 -19.67
C ILE A 1165 -17.38 25.42 -18.72
N ALA A 1166 -17.67 25.25 -17.43
CA ALA A 1166 -16.72 24.77 -16.42
C ALA A 1166 -17.11 23.36 -16.00
N VAL A 1167 -16.20 22.41 -16.17
CA VAL A 1167 -16.40 21.00 -15.84
C VAL A 1167 -15.59 20.65 -14.59
N LEU A 1168 -16.27 20.15 -13.56
CA LEU A 1168 -15.67 19.58 -12.35
C LEU A 1168 -16.07 18.11 -12.29
N SER A 1169 -15.20 17.23 -12.75
CA SER A 1169 -15.46 15.79 -12.86
C SER A 1169 -14.65 15.00 -11.83
N LEU A 1170 -15.26 14.66 -10.69
CA LEU A 1170 -14.59 14.03 -9.55
C LEU A 1170 -13.43 14.88 -9.00
N ALA A 1171 -13.59 16.20 -9.12
CA ALA A 1171 -12.55 17.20 -8.90
C ALA A 1171 -12.78 18.04 -7.64
N LEU A 1172 -13.91 17.89 -6.92
CA LEU A 1172 -14.15 18.59 -5.65
C LEU A 1172 -13.35 17.97 -4.50
N MET A 1173 -12.06 17.76 -4.70
CA MET A 1173 -11.24 16.94 -3.84
C MET A 1173 -10.64 17.67 -2.65
N GLY A 1174 -10.59 19.00 -2.61
CA GLY A 1174 -10.03 19.74 -1.46
C GLY A 1174 -11.05 20.06 -0.38
N LYS A 1175 -10.56 20.31 0.84
CA LYS A 1175 -11.34 20.83 1.97
C LYS A 1175 -12.02 22.16 1.63
N ASN A 1176 -11.39 22.96 0.79
CA ASN A 1176 -11.92 24.22 0.27
C ASN A 1176 -12.63 24.05 -1.09
N HIS A 1177 -13.29 22.92 -1.33
CA HIS A 1177 -14.15 22.73 -2.51
C HIS A 1177 -15.18 23.87 -2.78
N PRO A 1178 -15.64 24.69 -1.80
CA PRO A 1178 -16.40 25.90 -2.11
C PRO A 1178 -15.65 26.88 -3.02
N ASP A 1179 -14.33 26.98 -2.90
CA ASP A 1179 -13.51 27.87 -3.73
C ASP A 1179 -13.45 27.40 -5.19
N TYR A 1180 -13.61 26.10 -5.43
CA TYR A 1180 -13.59 25.51 -6.77
C TYR A 1180 -14.86 25.93 -7.53
N LEU A 1181 -15.98 26.02 -6.80
CA LEU A 1181 -17.23 26.54 -7.35
C LEU A 1181 -17.22 28.07 -7.49
N ARG A 1182 -16.55 28.80 -6.59
CA ARG A 1182 -16.34 30.24 -6.76
C ARG A 1182 -15.45 30.53 -7.95
N GLU A 1183 -14.45 29.68 -8.17
CA GLU A 1183 -13.55 29.78 -9.30
C GLU A 1183 -14.26 29.41 -10.61
N ALA A 1184 -15.06 28.35 -10.61
CA ALA A 1184 -15.96 28.05 -11.72
C ALA A 1184 -16.94 29.21 -12.00
N HIS A 1185 -17.46 29.86 -10.95
CA HIS A 1185 -18.32 31.04 -11.10
C HIS A 1185 -17.53 32.20 -11.71
N ARG A 1186 -16.30 32.47 -11.26
CA ARG A 1186 -15.43 33.54 -11.78
C ARG A 1186 -15.16 33.37 -13.28
N ILE A 1187 -14.78 32.17 -13.72
CA ILE A 1187 -14.40 31.92 -15.11
C ILE A 1187 -15.59 31.80 -16.07
N LEU A 1188 -16.82 31.61 -15.56
CA LEU A 1188 -18.05 31.53 -16.37
C LEU A 1188 -18.69 32.92 -16.58
N PRO A 1189 -19.22 33.24 -17.78
CA PRO A 1189 -20.12 34.37 -17.97
C PRO A 1189 -21.49 34.08 -17.33
N VAL A 1190 -22.32 35.11 -17.19
CA VAL A 1190 -23.77 34.91 -16.93
C VAL A 1190 -24.35 34.02 -18.02
N ASP A 1191 -25.23 33.08 -17.65
CA ASP A 1191 -25.71 31.97 -18.49
C ASP A 1191 -24.65 30.91 -18.87
N GLY A 1192 -23.41 31.05 -18.38
CA GLY A 1192 -22.37 30.04 -18.50
C GLY A 1192 -22.73 28.76 -17.75
N HIS A 1193 -22.29 27.61 -18.26
CA HIS A 1193 -22.71 26.32 -17.72
C HIS A 1193 -21.69 25.75 -16.72
N LEU A 1194 -22.15 25.48 -15.50
CA LEU A 1194 -21.42 24.63 -14.55
C LEU A 1194 -21.86 23.17 -14.73
N TRP A 1195 -20.92 22.30 -15.04
CA TRP A 1195 -21.12 20.85 -15.15
C TRP A 1195 -20.31 20.15 -14.06
N LEU A 1196 -21.00 19.57 -13.09
CA LEU A 1196 -20.41 18.96 -11.91
C LEU A 1196 -20.77 17.48 -11.86
N CYS A 1197 -19.81 16.61 -11.56
CA CYS A 1197 -20.07 15.19 -11.29
C CYS A 1197 -19.24 14.71 -10.11
N GLU A 1198 -19.91 14.18 -9.09
CA GLU A 1198 -19.28 13.60 -7.90
C GLU A 1198 -19.95 12.25 -7.54
N PRO A 1199 -19.31 11.39 -6.73
CA PRO A 1199 -19.95 10.17 -6.25
C PRO A 1199 -21.26 10.50 -5.53
N THR A 1200 -22.32 9.73 -5.80
CA THR A 1200 -23.65 9.94 -5.18
C THR A 1200 -23.58 9.89 -3.66
N SER A 1201 -22.68 9.08 -3.10
CA SER A 1201 -22.40 9.01 -1.66
C SER A 1201 -21.81 10.30 -1.07
N SER A 1202 -21.19 11.15 -1.90
CA SER A 1202 -20.55 12.40 -1.49
C SER A 1202 -21.50 13.59 -1.59
N VAL A 1203 -22.26 13.73 -2.68
CA VAL A 1203 -23.11 14.92 -2.90
C VAL A 1203 -24.60 14.68 -2.59
N GLY A 1204 -25.02 13.42 -2.46
CA GLY A 1204 -26.41 13.01 -2.29
C GLY A 1204 -27.23 13.08 -3.59
N SER A 1205 -28.50 12.68 -3.50
CA SER A 1205 -29.49 12.75 -4.59
C SER A 1205 -30.63 13.74 -4.33
N ASP A 1206 -30.59 14.47 -3.21
CA ASP A 1206 -31.59 15.49 -2.87
C ASP A 1206 -31.44 16.74 -3.76
N VAL A 1207 -32.34 16.84 -4.74
CA VAL A 1207 -32.38 17.94 -5.71
C VAL A 1207 -32.70 19.28 -5.04
N GLY A 1208 -33.49 19.30 -3.95
CA GLY A 1208 -33.84 20.52 -3.22
C GLY A 1208 -32.62 21.09 -2.49
N ARG A 1209 -31.86 20.23 -1.80
CA ARG A 1209 -30.59 20.60 -1.17
C ARG A 1209 -29.56 21.06 -2.20
N LEU A 1210 -29.37 20.29 -3.26
CA LEU A 1210 -28.43 20.65 -4.32
C LEU A 1210 -28.80 21.98 -4.97
N ARG A 1211 -30.10 22.26 -5.16
CA ARG A 1211 -30.59 23.56 -5.66
C ARG A 1211 -30.19 24.70 -4.72
N ALA A 1212 -30.38 24.54 -3.41
CA ALA A 1212 -30.02 25.55 -2.42
C ALA A 1212 -28.50 25.78 -2.35
N VAL A 1213 -27.71 24.71 -2.37
CA VAL A 1213 -26.24 24.78 -2.35
C VAL A 1213 -25.73 25.48 -3.60
N VAL A 1214 -26.11 25.03 -4.79
CA VAL A 1214 -25.67 25.58 -6.08
C VAL A 1214 -26.11 27.05 -6.21
N ALA A 1215 -27.32 27.40 -5.74
CA ALA A 1215 -27.79 28.79 -5.66
C ALA A 1215 -26.94 29.66 -4.73
N SER A 1216 -26.44 29.13 -3.61
CA SER A 1216 -25.56 29.88 -2.70
C SER A 1216 -24.21 30.27 -3.34
N TYR A 1217 -23.81 29.57 -4.40
CA TYR A 1217 -22.62 29.88 -5.22
C TYR A 1217 -22.97 30.66 -6.49
N GLY A 1218 -24.17 31.24 -6.59
CA GLY A 1218 -24.55 32.07 -7.72
C GLY A 1218 -24.98 31.28 -8.97
N PHE A 1219 -25.39 30.02 -8.81
CA PHE A 1219 -25.81 29.18 -9.92
C PHE A 1219 -27.29 28.74 -9.81
N GLU A 1220 -28.02 28.77 -10.92
CA GLU A 1220 -29.35 28.21 -11.02
C GLU A 1220 -29.30 26.75 -11.50
N LEU A 1221 -29.71 25.83 -10.62
CA LEU A 1221 -29.76 24.41 -10.92
C LEU A 1221 -30.88 24.08 -11.91
N PHE A 1222 -30.53 23.56 -13.09
CA PHE A 1222 -31.52 23.20 -14.12
C PHE A 1222 -31.62 21.69 -14.40
N ARG A 1223 -30.59 20.88 -14.08
CA ARG A 1223 -30.67 19.42 -14.22
C ARG A 1223 -29.81 18.67 -13.20
N VAL A 1224 -30.39 17.62 -12.62
CA VAL A 1224 -29.67 16.61 -11.81
C VAL A 1224 -30.00 15.24 -12.39
N GLN A 1225 -28.99 14.40 -12.59
CA GLN A 1225 -29.16 13.03 -13.06
C GLN A 1225 -28.21 12.11 -12.29
N THR A 1226 -28.73 11.03 -11.75
CA THR A 1226 -27.90 9.96 -11.19
C THR A 1226 -27.74 8.86 -12.24
N ARG A 1227 -26.50 8.47 -12.55
CA ARG A 1227 -26.19 7.34 -13.43
C ARG A 1227 -25.06 6.52 -12.80
N GLY A 1228 -25.28 5.21 -12.68
CA GLY A 1228 -24.42 4.35 -11.86
C GLY A 1228 -24.27 4.91 -10.44
N GLN A 1229 -23.02 5.04 -9.99
CA GLN A 1229 -22.67 5.54 -8.66
C GLN A 1229 -22.43 7.06 -8.58
N PHE A 1230 -22.75 7.81 -9.64
CA PHE A 1230 -22.43 9.23 -9.75
C PHE A 1230 -23.66 10.11 -9.92
N THR A 1231 -23.62 11.30 -9.31
CA THR A 1231 -24.63 12.35 -9.50
C THR A 1231 -24.04 13.45 -10.38
N PHE A 1232 -24.66 13.65 -11.54
CA PHE A 1232 -24.36 14.71 -12.50
C PHE A 1232 -25.28 15.90 -12.24
N VAL A 1233 -24.69 17.08 -12.14
CA VAL A 1233 -25.33 18.36 -11.87
C VAL A 1233 -25.00 19.30 -13.02
N ARG A 1234 -26.04 19.93 -13.59
CA ARG A 1234 -25.87 21.03 -14.52
C ARG A 1234 -26.60 22.26 -14.01
N ALA A 1235 -25.87 23.35 -13.92
CA ALA A 1235 -26.37 24.63 -13.46
C ALA A 1235 -25.95 25.74 -14.42
N LEU A 1236 -26.68 26.85 -14.40
CA LEU A 1236 -26.37 28.07 -15.13
C LEU A 1236 -25.87 29.12 -14.16
N LYS A 1237 -24.83 29.87 -14.50
CA LYS A 1237 -24.43 31.02 -13.70
C LYS A 1237 -25.53 32.07 -13.76
N SER A 1238 -26.02 32.47 -12.59
CA SER A 1238 -26.97 33.57 -12.42
C SER A 1238 -26.24 34.88 -12.15
N ASP A 1239 -26.98 35.99 -12.15
CA ASP A 1239 -26.47 37.31 -11.76
C ASP A 1239 -26.20 37.45 -10.26
N SER A 1240 -26.46 36.40 -9.46
CA SER A 1240 -26.21 36.41 -8.02
C SER A 1240 -24.76 36.08 -7.72
N ASP A 1241 -24.11 36.90 -6.89
CA ASP A 1241 -22.77 36.61 -6.39
C ASP A 1241 -22.78 35.49 -5.33
N PRO A 1242 -21.71 34.66 -5.24
CA PRO A 1242 -21.57 33.66 -4.19
C PRO A 1242 -21.61 34.28 -2.79
N GLN A 1243 -22.46 33.76 -1.90
CA GLN A 1243 -22.59 34.29 -0.53
C GLN A 1243 -21.41 33.85 0.37
N GLY A 1244 -21.04 34.71 1.34
CA GLY A 1244 -19.83 34.57 2.17
C GLY A 1244 -19.74 33.32 3.06
N ALA A 1245 -20.85 32.67 3.39
CA ALA A 1245 -20.90 31.39 4.10
C ALA A 1245 -21.53 30.32 3.19
N GLY A 1246 -20.71 29.70 2.33
CA GLY A 1246 -21.18 28.71 1.36
C GLY A 1246 -21.60 27.40 2.03
N LEU A 1247 -22.77 26.87 1.67
CA LEU A 1247 -23.19 25.54 2.11
C LEU A 1247 -22.25 24.47 1.53
N PRO A 1248 -21.88 23.42 2.29
CA PRO A 1248 -21.02 22.38 1.78
C PRO A 1248 -21.74 21.52 0.72
N VAL A 1249 -21.10 21.42 -0.44
CA VAL A 1249 -21.55 20.57 -1.56
C VAL A 1249 -21.48 19.09 -1.20
N LYS A 1250 -20.42 18.69 -0.48
CA LYS A 1250 -20.23 17.33 0.01
C LYS A 1250 -20.92 17.13 1.37
N LEU A 1251 -21.60 16.01 1.54
CA LEU A 1251 -22.10 15.51 2.81
C LEU A 1251 -20.88 15.00 3.60
N THR A 1252 -20.28 15.85 4.41
CA THR A 1252 -19.34 15.39 5.43
C THR A 1252 -20.11 14.50 6.39
N GLY A 1253 -19.68 13.25 6.56
CA GLY A 1253 -20.32 12.32 7.48
C GLY A 1253 -20.08 12.71 8.92
N HIS A 1254 -20.76 13.75 9.41
CA HIS A 1254 -21.04 14.07 10.81
C HIS A 1254 -21.97 15.30 10.85
N GLU A 1255 -23.27 15.05 10.69
CA GLU A 1255 -24.32 15.85 11.33
C GLU A 1255 -25.31 14.87 11.97
N SER A 1256 -24.89 14.35 13.13
CA SER A 1256 -25.71 13.79 14.22
C SER A 1256 -24.82 13.61 15.44
#